data_AF-A0A1C7M9G9-F1
#
_entry.id   AF-A0A1C7M9G9-F1
#
_cell.length_a   1.000
_cell.length_b   1.000
_cell.length_c   1.000
_cell.angle_alpha   90.00
_cell.angle_beta   90.00
_cell.angle_gamma   90.00
#
_symmetry.space_group_name_H-M   'P 1'
#
loop_
_entity.id
_entity.type
_entity.pdbx_description
1 polymer ?
#
loop_
_entity_poly.entity_id
_entity_poly.type
_entity_poly.pdbx_seq_one_letter_code
_entity_poly.pdbx_strand_id
1 'polypeptide(L)'
;MLSRLPVGSLKNVGASFAGARSRAFSGMRVAPPLASRATLASATVLAVGSVAWYTNLYGTLPFIGEVHANSPAEEGLHSPQYPWSHSGLLDSFDHASIRRGYQVYREVCAACHSLDRTAWRNLVGVSHTVDEVKAMAEEVEYEDGPNDQGEMFQRPGKLSDYMPPPYPNEEAARASNSGALPPDLSLIVKARHGGADYIFALLTGYRDPPAGFEIRDDMNYNPYFPGNAIAMARVLFDGLVEYDDEPEHDERKKAGLKAVIIFSALTAVSLYVKRFKWSVIKSRKIPPMSSESWPPPLKYGSVSPRPPHGSLYRRRDWVAKCLGQMTDSNRAEAQAELRQVIADSFVNKTLWTTDWAGVQLKSHDGATVSNKKTKKATIFKTAGESALDPQDLAALNRRAARFQREHDIERQKNARNMGDHRSPYPGYGNPHLFKEHLGTPDTDEPESNHACFLNVPNWDRFTIVGTSQEIFKDYLRLTSEPKPEQIRPYPVLQQTLDQLKKRWREKVSYSWICSQFKSLRQDLTVQRIKNEFTVTVYEIHARMALEVGDMVEYNQCQAMLRNLYELGIPGKVEEFTAYRILMLLHGRNRSELNLERIRALMVMTKAYKTISLSFIQNELAFDTLAVAREFLMDHRAGFFQNPNSPDMEKILDCKPAGAPLAQVFEEKYRKVQIKGAV
;
A
#
# COMPACT_ATOMS: atom_id res chain seq x y z
N MET A 1 24.00 -44.49 -18.48
CA MET A 1 24.39 -44.51 -19.90
C MET A 1 25.86 -44.91 -20.00
N LEU A 2 26.10 -45.98 -20.78
CA LEU A 2 27.32 -46.32 -21.50
C LEU A 2 28.64 -46.53 -20.73
N SER A 3 28.89 -47.80 -20.42
CA SER A 3 30.20 -48.45 -20.49
C SER A 3 30.53 -48.85 -21.94
N ARG A 4 31.79 -48.65 -22.39
CA ARG A 4 32.54 -49.44 -23.42
C ARG A 4 33.89 -48.76 -23.84
N LEU A 5 35.02 -49.34 -23.37
CA LEU A 5 36.25 -49.78 -24.08
C LEU A 5 37.10 -48.79 -24.96
N PRO A 6 38.37 -49.11 -25.35
CA PRO A 6 39.47 -49.82 -24.69
C PRO A 6 40.92 -49.25 -24.93
N VAL A 7 41.86 -50.02 -24.37
CA VAL A 7 43.34 -50.11 -24.34
C VAL A 7 44.14 -49.99 -25.66
N GLY A 8 45.38 -49.47 -25.55
CA GLY A 8 46.57 -49.76 -26.39
C GLY A 8 47.26 -48.49 -26.92
N SER A 9 48.59 -48.30 -26.98
CA SER A 9 49.76 -49.18 -26.96
C SER A 9 51.06 -48.34 -26.97
N LEU A 10 52.21 -49.00 -26.76
CA LEU A 10 53.61 -48.64 -27.05
C LEU A 10 54.38 -47.88 -25.94
N LYS A 11 55.65 -48.13 -25.59
CA LYS A 11 56.69 -49.18 -25.78
C LYS A 11 57.93 -48.67 -24.97
N ASN A 12 58.48 -49.42 -24.01
CA ASN A 12 59.76 -50.16 -24.07
C ASN A 12 61.02 -49.40 -24.54
N VAL A 13 61.99 -49.22 -23.62
CA VAL A 13 63.43 -49.51 -23.82
C VAL A 13 64.02 -50.04 -22.50
N GLY A 14 64.56 -51.26 -22.52
CA GLY A 14 65.35 -51.91 -21.44
C GLY A 14 66.81 -51.40 -21.42
N ALA A 15 67.53 -51.36 -20.30
CA ALA A 15 68.03 -52.41 -19.41
C ALA A 15 69.47 -52.90 -19.77
N SER A 16 70.33 -52.82 -18.75
CA SER A 16 71.50 -53.67 -18.44
C SER A 16 72.89 -53.26 -18.97
N PHE A 17 73.90 -53.15 -18.09
CA PHE A 17 74.82 -54.26 -17.76
C PHE A 17 75.88 -53.91 -16.68
N ALA A 18 76.20 -54.93 -15.85
CA ALA A 18 77.43 -55.30 -15.10
C ALA A 18 78.36 -54.20 -14.51
N GLY A 19 78.93 -54.32 -13.30
CA GLY A 19 79.37 -55.52 -12.58
C GLY A 19 80.90 -55.68 -12.70
N ALA A 20 81.69 -55.07 -11.79
CA ALA A 20 83.10 -55.40 -11.62
C ALA A 20 83.58 -55.12 -10.18
N ARG A 21 84.21 -56.15 -9.58
CA ARG A 21 84.91 -56.15 -8.29
C ARG A 21 86.39 -55.79 -8.50
N SER A 22 86.97 -54.99 -7.61
CA SER A 22 88.35 -55.16 -7.10
C SER A 22 88.61 -54.19 -5.94
N ARG A 23 89.35 -54.66 -4.92
CA ARG A 23 89.61 -54.00 -3.63
C ARG A 23 90.96 -53.28 -3.61
N ALA A 24 91.04 -52.34 -2.65
CA ALA A 24 92.20 -51.71 -2.00
C ALA A 24 92.72 -50.43 -2.69
N PHE A 25 93.04 -49.32 -2.02
CA PHE A 25 93.52 -49.06 -0.66
C PHE A 25 93.14 -47.62 -0.21
N SER A 26 92.91 -47.42 1.08
CA SER A 26 92.96 -46.16 1.87
C SER A 26 92.37 -44.85 1.31
N GLY A 27 91.30 -44.37 1.96
CA GLY A 27 90.94 -42.96 1.92
C GLY A 27 89.52 -42.65 2.41
N MET A 28 89.44 -42.10 3.62
CA MET A 28 88.27 -41.45 4.24
C MET A 28 87.15 -42.33 4.82
N ARG A 29 86.67 -41.85 5.97
CA ARG A 29 85.80 -42.50 6.96
C ARG A 29 84.35 -42.64 6.47
N VAL A 30 83.74 -43.75 6.89
CA VAL A 30 82.35 -44.16 6.67
C VAL A 30 81.38 -43.22 7.39
N ALA A 31 80.41 -42.64 6.67
CA ALA A 31 79.25 -41.96 7.25
C ALA A 31 78.05 -42.93 7.36
N PRO A 32 77.25 -42.90 8.44
CA PRO A 32 76.09 -43.77 8.62
C PRO A 32 74.86 -43.30 7.79
N PRO A 33 73.88 -44.19 7.52
CA PRO A 33 73.02 -44.13 6.34
C PRO A 33 71.78 -43.25 6.57
N LEU A 34 71.96 -41.93 6.62
CA LEU A 34 70.87 -40.94 6.63
C LEU A 34 71.10 -39.87 5.56
N ALA A 35 71.40 -40.30 4.33
CA ALA A 35 71.81 -39.37 3.27
C ALA A 35 71.23 -39.70 1.88
N SER A 36 70.04 -40.32 1.81
CA SER A 36 69.30 -40.39 0.55
C SER A 36 67.82 -40.10 0.78
N ARG A 37 67.27 -39.20 -0.04
CA ARG A 37 65.82 -38.90 -0.07
C ARG A 37 65.01 -40.16 -0.37
N ALA A 38 65.62 -41.16 -1.03
CA ALA A 38 65.00 -42.44 -1.29
C ALA A 38 64.81 -43.28 -0.02
N THR A 39 65.80 -43.34 0.88
CA THR A 39 65.69 -44.11 2.14
C THR A 39 64.64 -43.50 3.06
N LEU A 40 64.57 -42.17 3.12
CA LEU A 40 63.58 -41.44 3.90
C LEU A 40 62.18 -41.69 3.35
N ALA A 41 61.99 -41.60 2.03
CA ALA A 41 60.71 -41.91 1.38
C ALA A 41 60.28 -43.37 1.59
N SER A 42 61.20 -44.33 1.47
CA SER A 42 60.88 -45.74 1.72
C SER A 42 60.55 -46.02 3.19
N ALA A 43 61.22 -45.36 4.14
CA ALA A 43 60.91 -45.48 5.56
C ALA A 43 59.53 -44.89 5.88
N THR A 44 59.16 -43.75 5.26
CA THR A 44 57.83 -43.15 5.43
C THR A 44 56.74 -44.04 4.82
N VAL A 45 56.96 -44.60 3.63
CA VAL A 45 55.99 -45.50 2.99
C VAL A 45 55.81 -46.78 3.80
N LEU A 46 56.90 -47.36 4.32
CA LEU A 46 56.80 -48.52 5.21
C LEU A 46 56.09 -48.18 6.52
N ALA A 47 56.39 -47.04 7.15
CA ALA A 47 55.72 -46.62 8.38
C ALA A 47 54.22 -46.40 8.17
N VAL A 48 53.83 -45.66 7.14
CA VAL A 48 52.41 -45.40 6.81
C VAL A 48 51.70 -46.70 6.42
N GLY A 49 52.34 -47.55 5.63
CA GLY A 49 51.80 -48.86 5.26
C GLY A 49 51.63 -49.78 6.47
N SER A 50 52.56 -49.76 7.41
CA SER A 50 52.50 -50.56 8.65
C SER A 50 51.37 -50.09 9.56
N VAL A 51 51.18 -48.78 9.71
CA VAL A 51 50.08 -48.21 10.49
C VAL A 51 48.74 -48.50 9.84
N ALA A 52 48.63 -48.36 8.52
CA ALA A 52 47.42 -48.71 7.77
C ALA A 52 47.08 -50.21 7.86
N TRP A 53 48.10 -51.07 7.81
CA TRP A 53 47.92 -52.50 7.95
C TRP A 53 47.51 -52.91 9.38
N TYR A 54 48.15 -52.33 10.39
CA TYR A 54 47.84 -52.58 11.80
C TYR A 54 46.42 -52.10 12.16
N THR A 55 46.02 -50.92 11.68
CA THR A 55 44.65 -50.38 11.89
C THR A 55 43.58 -51.22 11.19
N ASN A 56 43.88 -51.79 10.02
CA ASN A 56 42.98 -52.73 9.34
C ASN A 56 42.84 -54.06 10.09
N LEU A 57 43.94 -54.58 10.66
CA LEU A 57 43.93 -55.90 11.31
C LEU A 57 43.38 -55.88 12.75
N TYR A 58 43.63 -54.81 13.51
CA TYR A 58 43.37 -54.74 14.95
C TYR A 58 42.45 -53.58 15.39
N GLY A 59 42.00 -52.72 14.47
CA GLY A 59 41.18 -51.56 14.81
C GLY A 59 41.99 -50.39 15.40
N THR A 60 41.37 -49.63 16.30
CA THR A 60 41.86 -48.32 16.80
C THR A 60 43.26 -48.38 17.44
N LEU A 61 44.08 -47.37 17.17
CA LEU A 61 45.41 -47.24 17.76
C LEU A 61 45.29 -46.85 19.24
N PRO A 62 45.97 -47.54 20.18
CA PRO A 62 45.78 -47.34 21.63
C PRO A 62 46.28 -45.99 22.19
N PHE A 63 46.63 -45.04 21.33
CA PHE A 63 47.17 -43.71 21.68
C PHE A 63 46.42 -42.56 21.00
N ILE A 64 45.38 -42.84 20.21
CA ILE A 64 44.50 -41.83 19.60
C ILE A 64 43.12 -42.04 20.21
N GLY A 65 42.64 -41.06 20.98
CA GLY A 65 41.34 -41.12 21.66
C GLY A 65 40.19 -41.38 20.67
N GLU A 66 39.19 -42.15 21.11
CA GLU A 66 37.98 -42.42 20.34
C GLU A 66 37.30 -41.10 19.96
N VAL A 67 37.16 -40.87 18.65
CA VAL A 67 36.36 -39.75 18.12
C VAL A 67 34.96 -40.32 17.89
N HIS A 68 33.99 -39.92 18.71
CA HIS A 68 32.58 -40.21 18.43
C HIS A 68 32.21 -39.55 17.10
N ALA A 69 31.85 -40.36 16.11
CA ALA A 69 31.21 -39.86 14.89
C ALA A 69 29.77 -39.51 15.25
N ASN A 70 29.37 -38.23 15.12
CA ASN A 70 27.99 -37.80 15.28
C ASN A 70 27.08 -38.70 14.43
N SER A 71 26.07 -39.31 15.04
CA SER A 71 25.13 -40.13 14.29
C SER A 71 24.26 -39.22 13.40
N PRO A 72 23.77 -39.68 12.22
CA PRO A 72 22.83 -38.91 11.40
C PRO A 72 21.55 -38.46 12.14
N ALA A 73 21.24 -39.08 13.28
CA ALA A 73 20.12 -38.72 14.14
C ALA A 73 20.39 -37.46 14.97
N GLU A 74 21.65 -37.14 15.30
CA GLU A 74 22.01 -35.98 16.13
C GLU A 74 22.00 -34.68 15.32
N GLU A 75 22.34 -34.73 14.04
CA GLU A 75 22.38 -33.54 13.17
C GLU A 75 21.03 -33.23 12.50
N GLY A 76 20.11 -34.21 12.45
CA GLY A 76 18.82 -34.10 11.76
C GLY A 76 18.97 -34.25 10.25
N LEU A 77 17.89 -34.62 9.57
CA LEU A 77 17.85 -34.73 8.12
C LEU A 77 18.02 -33.34 7.48
N HIS A 78 18.94 -33.20 6.53
CA HIS A 78 19.07 -31.95 5.76
C HIS A 78 17.80 -31.66 4.96
N SER A 79 17.35 -30.41 4.99
CA SER A 79 16.21 -29.95 4.20
C SER A 79 16.55 -29.96 2.70
N PRO A 80 15.62 -30.38 1.83
CA PRO A 80 15.79 -30.22 0.39
C PRO A 80 15.71 -28.74 0.01
N GLN A 81 16.30 -28.36 -1.13
CA GLN A 81 16.21 -26.99 -1.63
C GLN A 81 14.87 -26.79 -2.34
N TYR A 82 14.03 -25.90 -1.81
CA TYR A 82 12.75 -25.57 -2.43
C TYR A 82 12.90 -24.37 -3.39
N PRO A 83 12.19 -24.36 -4.53
CA PRO A 83 12.28 -23.27 -5.50
C PRO A 83 11.40 -22.08 -5.05
N TRP A 84 11.87 -21.28 -4.11
CA TRP A 84 11.14 -20.09 -3.64
C TRP A 84 11.06 -19.03 -4.73
N SER A 85 9.97 -18.26 -4.75
CA SER A 85 9.77 -17.14 -5.69
C SER A 85 10.80 -16.01 -5.55
N HIS A 86 11.57 -16.02 -4.46
CA HIS A 86 12.57 -15.02 -4.09
C HIS A 86 13.98 -15.64 -3.94
N SER A 87 14.23 -16.78 -4.59
CA SER A 87 15.55 -17.44 -4.58
C SER A 87 16.54 -16.82 -5.57
N GLY A 88 16.08 -16.17 -6.64
CA GLY A 88 16.95 -15.51 -7.61
C GLY A 88 17.56 -14.21 -7.11
N LEU A 89 18.69 -13.81 -7.70
CA LEU A 89 19.44 -12.61 -7.30
C LEU A 89 18.67 -11.29 -7.50
N LEU A 90 17.72 -11.27 -8.44
CA LEU A 90 16.87 -10.11 -8.76
C LEU A 90 15.42 -10.35 -8.36
N ASP A 91 15.11 -11.51 -7.80
CA ASP A 91 13.76 -11.85 -7.41
C ASP A 91 13.40 -11.16 -6.09
N SER A 92 12.15 -10.75 -5.98
CA SER A 92 11.62 -10.10 -4.78
C SER A 92 10.64 -11.01 -4.06
N PHE A 93 10.34 -10.70 -2.80
CA PHE A 93 9.32 -11.44 -2.07
C PHE A 93 7.94 -11.29 -2.72
N ASP A 94 7.15 -12.36 -2.66
CA ASP A 94 5.73 -12.27 -2.99
C ASP A 94 4.97 -11.67 -1.82
N HIS A 95 4.59 -10.39 -1.94
CA HIS A 95 3.88 -9.66 -0.89
C HIS A 95 2.49 -10.24 -0.59
N ALA A 96 1.83 -10.90 -1.55
CA ALA A 96 0.58 -11.60 -1.29
C ALA A 96 0.81 -12.83 -0.41
N SER A 97 1.89 -13.59 -0.67
CA SER A 97 2.31 -14.67 0.22
C SER A 97 2.72 -14.16 1.60
N ILE A 98 3.33 -12.98 1.73
CA ILE A 98 3.63 -12.37 3.04
C ILE A 98 2.33 -12.05 3.79
N ARG A 99 1.32 -11.48 3.12
CA ARG A 99 0.02 -11.18 3.75
C ARG A 99 -0.65 -12.43 4.30
N ARG A 100 -0.77 -13.48 3.47
CA ARG A 100 -1.28 -14.79 3.92
C ARG A 100 -0.43 -15.40 5.03
N GLY A 101 0.89 -15.31 4.93
CA GLY A 101 1.82 -15.81 5.95
C GLY A 101 1.63 -15.13 7.30
N TYR A 102 1.37 -13.82 7.32
CA TYR A 102 1.03 -13.09 8.54
C TYR A 102 -0.29 -13.56 9.14
N GLN A 103 -1.30 -13.83 8.31
CA GLN A 103 -2.58 -14.38 8.77
C GLN A 103 -2.37 -15.75 9.47
N VAL A 104 -1.60 -16.66 8.87
CA VAL A 104 -1.23 -17.94 9.51
C VAL A 104 -0.48 -17.72 10.81
N TYR A 105 0.46 -16.78 10.87
CA TYR A 105 1.17 -16.44 12.11
C TYR A 105 0.17 -16.02 13.20
N ARG A 106 -0.74 -15.09 12.89
CA ARG A 106 -1.72 -14.55 13.84
C ARG A 106 -2.67 -15.62 14.36
N GLU A 107 -3.16 -16.50 13.48
CA GLU A 107 -4.19 -17.49 13.84
C GLU A 107 -3.63 -18.80 14.42
N VAL A 108 -2.38 -19.16 14.11
CA VAL A 108 -1.78 -20.44 14.52
C VAL A 108 -0.61 -20.25 15.49
N CYS A 109 0.33 -19.36 15.18
CA CYS A 109 1.62 -19.31 15.86
C CYS A 109 1.66 -18.30 17.02
N ALA A 110 0.90 -17.20 16.93
CA ALA A 110 0.95 -16.08 17.86
C ALA A 110 0.54 -16.45 19.29
N ALA A 111 -0.14 -17.59 19.49
CA ALA A 111 -0.47 -18.11 20.81
C ALA A 111 0.75 -18.62 21.60
N CYS A 112 1.83 -19.05 20.92
CA CYS A 112 3.01 -19.61 21.58
C CYS A 112 4.33 -18.96 21.19
N HIS A 113 4.39 -18.28 20.04
CA HIS A 113 5.62 -17.70 19.52
C HIS A 113 5.60 -16.17 19.50
N SER A 114 6.59 -15.57 20.16
CA SER A 114 6.81 -14.12 20.09
C SER A 114 7.38 -13.69 18.74
N LEU A 115 7.21 -12.40 18.44
CA LEU A 115 7.77 -11.72 17.27
C LEU A 115 8.32 -10.35 17.66
N ASP A 116 9.18 -10.36 18.69
CA ASP A 116 9.54 -9.18 19.50
C ASP A 116 10.25 -8.08 18.71
N ARG A 117 10.88 -8.41 17.59
CA ARG A 117 11.62 -7.43 16.77
C ARG A 117 10.78 -6.84 15.63
N THR A 118 9.52 -7.26 15.49
CA THR A 118 8.62 -6.75 14.45
C THR A 118 7.60 -5.80 15.07
N ALA A 119 7.58 -4.57 14.58
CA ALA A 119 6.59 -3.59 14.95
C ALA A 119 5.46 -3.51 13.92
N TRP A 120 4.28 -3.05 14.34
CA TRP A 120 3.11 -2.90 13.46
C TRP A 120 3.43 -2.09 12.19
N ARG A 121 4.17 -0.99 12.33
CA ARG A 121 4.64 -0.15 11.21
C ARG A 121 5.43 -0.91 10.13
N ASN A 122 6.04 -2.06 10.44
CA ASN A 122 6.82 -2.82 9.48
C ASN A 122 5.93 -3.54 8.44
N LEU A 123 4.64 -3.75 8.75
CA LEU A 123 3.67 -4.35 7.82
C LEU A 123 3.11 -3.32 6.82
N VAL A 124 3.16 -2.04 7.18
CA VAL A 124 2.57 -0.93 6.40
C VAL A 124 3.32 -0.76 5.08
N GLY A 125 2.60 -0.90 3.97
CA GLY A 125 3.17 -0.80 2.62
C GLY A 125 3.97 -2.03 2.18
N VAL A 126 4.06 -3.07 3.03
CA VAL A 126 4.63 -4.37 2.68
C VAL A 126 3.50 -5.35 2.37
N SER A 127 2.72 -5.73 3.38
CA SER A 127 1.62 -6.70 3.25
C SER A 127 0.24 -6.11 3.51
N HIS A 128 0.17 -4.98 4.22
CA HIS A 128 -1.08 -4.35 4.64
C HIS A 128 -1.04 -2.83 4.45
N THR A 129 -2.21 -2.22 4.35
CA THR A 129 -2.36 -0.76 4.31
C THR A 129 -2.23 -0.15 5.70
N VAL A 130 -2.06 1.18 5.77
CA VAL A 130 -1.96 1.90 7.06
C VAL A 130 -3.20 1.65 7.92
N ASP A 131 -4.39 1.70 7.32
CA ASP A 131 -5.65 1.60 8.04
C ASP A 131 -5.91 0.17 8.52
N GLU A 132 -5.55 -0.84 7.72
CA GLU A 132 -5.62 -2.25 8.13
C GLU A 132 -4.72 -2.54 9.33
N VAL A 133 -3.44 -2.12 9.27
CA VAL A 133 -2.49 -2.35 10.36
C VAL A 133 -2.91 -1.59 11.61
N LYS A 134 -3.44 -0.38 11.45
CA LYS A 134 -3.95 0.40 12.57
C LYS A 134 -5.13 -0.29 13.24
N ALA A 135 -6.08 -0.82 12.47
CA ALA A 135 -7.18 -1.59 13.00
C ALA A 135 -6.70 -2.83 13.78
N MET A 136 -5.75 -3.59 13.22
CA MET A 136 -5.16 -4.76 13.90
C MET A 136 -4.37 -4.40 15.17
N ALA A 137 -3.67 -3.26 15.17
CA ALA A 137 -2.95 -2.80 16.35
C ALA A 137 -3.90 -2.36 17.48
N GLU A 138 -5.04 -1.73 17.13
CA GLU A 138 -6.04 -1.30 18.10
C GLU A 138 -6.78 -2.46 18.78
N GLU A 139 -6.76 -3.67 18.21
CA GLU A 139 -7.30 -4.91 18.82
C GLU A 139 -6.47 -5.39 20.02
N VAL A 140 -5.21 -4.96 20.14
CA VAL A 140 -4.29 -5.38 21.19
C VAL A 140 -4.10 -4.29 22.22
N GLU A 141 -4.17 -4.66 23.50
CA GLU A 141 -3.89 -3.75 24.62
C GLU A 141 -2.40 -3.77 24.99
N TYR A 142 -1.85 -2.59 25.23
CA TYR A 142 -0.47 -2.37 25.65
C TYR A 142 -0.41 -1.56 26.93
N GLU A 143 0.50 -1.94 27.81
CA GLU A 143 0.79 -1.18 29.01
C GLU A 143 1.54 0.11 28.64
N ASP A 144 1.05 1.24 29.11
CA ASP A 144 1.66 2.56 28.95
C ASP A 144 1.60 3.32 30.28
N GLY A 145 2.32 4.43 30.38
CA GLY A 145 2.40 5.24 31.59
C GLY A 145 3.79 5.31 32.20
N PRO A 146 3.90 5.79 33.46
CA PRO A 146 2.78 6.04 34.38
C PRO A 146 1.94 7.28 34.05
N ASN A 147 0.67 7.29 34.50
CA ASN A 147 -0.22 8.45 34.49
C ASN A 147 0.18 9.49 35.58
N ASP A 148 -0.58 10.58 35.69
CA ASP A 148 -0.30 11.66 36.65
C ASP A 148 -0.38 11.21 38.12
N GLN A 149 -0.96 10.04 38.39
CA GLN A 149 -1.05 9.39 39.70
C GLN A 149 0.08 8.38 39.95
N GLY A 150 0.97 8.14 38.98
CA GLY A 150 2.05 7.16 39.08
C GLY A 150 1.63 5.73 38.72
N GLU A 151 0.44 5.51 38.19
CA GLU A 151 -0.11 4.19 37.84
C GLU A 151 0.08 3.89 36.35
N MET A 152 0.48 2.66 36.02
CA MET A 152 0.50 2.16 34.64
C MET A 152 -0.93 1.88 34.18
N PHE A 153 -1.25 2.15 32.92
CA PHE A 153 -2.58 1.94 32.35
C PHE A 153 -2.50 1.21 31.01
N GLN A 154 -3.58 0.50 30.66
CA GLN A 154 -3.69 -0.15 29.36
C GLN A 154 -4.21 0.83 28.31
N ARG A 155 -3.64 0.77 27.11
CA ARG A 155 -4.10 1.52 25.95
C ARG A 155 -4.19 0.62 24.72
N PRO A 156 -5.04 0.97 23.73
CA PRO A 156 -5.00 0.31 22.43
C PRO A 156 -3.63 0.52 21.77
N GLY A 157 -3.22 -0.48 20.99
CA GLY A 157 -1.98 -0.47 20.24
C GLY A 157 -1.94 0.64 19.19
N LYS A 158 -0.72 1.11 18.91
CA LYS A 158 -0.41 2.06 17.84
C LYS A 158 0.64 1.46 16.91
N LEU A 159 0.76 2.01 15.70
CA LEU A 159 1.70 1.53 14.68
C LEU A 159 3.17 1.45 15.15
N SER A 160 3.57 2.24 16.14
CA SER A 160 4.93 2.19 16.67
C SER A 160 5.20 1.03 17.64
N ASP A 161 4.17 0.36 18.13
CA ASP A 161 4.32 -0.74 19.09
C ASP A 161 4.81 -2.02 18.41
N TYR A 162 5.45 -2.89 19.20
CA TYR A 162 5.91 -4.21 18.80
C TYR A 162 4.79 -5.24 18.93
N MET A 163 4.88 -6.36 18.20
CA MET A 163 3.91 -7.45 18.35
C MET A 163 3.84 -7.91 19.81
N PRO A 164 2.65 -8.19 20.35
CA PRO A 164 2.50 -8.59 21.73
C PRO A 164 3.15 -9.95 21.97
N PRO A 165 3.92 -10.14 23.06
CA PRO A 165 4.43 -11.44 23.42
C PRO A 165 3.30 -12.35 23.94
N PRO A 166 3.28 -13.64 23.60
CA PRO A 166 2.27 -14.59 24.10
C PRO A 166 2.39 -14.88 25.60
N TYR A 167 3.59 -14.71 26.15
CA TYR A 167 3.89 -14.98 27.56
C TYR A 167 4.61 -13.77 28.17
N PRO A 168 4.41 -13.48 29.46
CA PRO A 168 5.05 -12.36 30.14
C PRO A 168 6.55 -12.58 30.37
N ASN A 169 7.00 -13.83 30.50
CA ASN A 169 8.39 -14.21 30.75
C ASN A 169 8.69 -15.64 30.27
N GLU A 170 9.97 -16.01 30.28
CA GLU A 170 10.43 -17.33 29.83
C GLU A 170 9.92 -18.47 30.72
N GLU A 171 9.79 -18.23 32.03
CA GLU A 171 9.30 -19.22 32.99
C GLU A 171 7.84 -19.59 32.72
N ALA A 172 6.99 -18.61 32.44
CA ALA A 172 5.60 -18.82 32.05
C ALA A 172 5.48 -19.58 30.72
N ALA A 173 6.36 -19.25 29.75
CA ALA A 173 6.42 -19.94 28.48
C ALA A 173 6.80 -21.42 28.66
N ARG A 174 7.82 -21.72 29.48
CA ARG A 174 8.24 -23.09 29.79
C ARG A 174 7.18 -23.86 30.56
N ALA A 175 6.54 -23.24 31.55
CA ALA A 175 5.47 -23.86 32.32
C ALA A 175 4.29 -24.27 31.43
N SER A 176 3.97 -23.45 30.42
CA SER A 176 2.86 -23.71 29.49
C SER A 176 3.17 -24.73 28.39
N ASN A 177 4.45 -25.06 28.16
CA ASN A 177 4.91 -25.91 27.05
C ASN A 177 5.79 -27.07 27.54
N SER A 178 5.40 -27.72 28.64
CA SER A 178 6.08 -28.92 29.18
C SER A 178 7.60 -28.75 29.40
N GLY A 179 8.02 -27.56 29.84
CA GLY A 179 9.41 -27.20 30.11
C GLY A 179 10.20 -26.69 28.90
N ALA A 180 9.67 -26.83 27.68
CA ALA A 180 10.27 -26.31 26.47
C ALA A 180 9.96 -24.82 26.31
N LEU A 181 10.94 -24.03 25.82
CA LEU A 181 10.75 -22.61 25.52
C LEU A 181 10.55 -22.44 24.02
N PRO A 182 9.37 -21.99 23.56
CA PRO A 182 9.18 -21.60 22.17
C PRO A 182 10.12 -20.44 21.79
N PRO A 183 10.95 -20.56 20.75
CA PRO A 183 11.84 -19.48 20.34
C PRO A 183 11.07 -18.32 19.68
N ASP A 184 11.57 -17.09 19.87
CA ASP A 184 11.15 -15.89 19.11
C ASP A 184 11.35 -16.12 17.60
N LEU A 185 10.31 -15.87 16.81
CA LEU A 185 10.34 -16.14 15.37
C LEU A 185 10.92 -15.00 14.54
N SER A 186 11.26 -13.86 15.15
CA SER A 186 11.69 -12.65 14.41
C SER A 186 12.90 -12.89 13.50
N LEU A 187 13.83 -13.76 13.91
CA LEU A 187 15.05 -14.06 13.16
C LEU A 187 15.25 -15.57 12.93
N ILE A 188 14.22 -16.39 13.15
CA ILE A 188 14.38 -17.85 13.15
C ILE A 188 14.87 -18.41 11.82
N VAL A 189 14.44 -17.81 10.71
CA VAL A 189 14.86 -18.16 9.34
C VAL A 189 16.35 -17.88 9.13
N LYS A 190 16.94 -16.91 9.82
CA LYS A 190 18.38 -16.61 9.75
C LYS A 190 19.19 -17.36 10.82
N ALA A 191 18.54 -17.77 11.91
CA ALA A 191 19.17 -18.42 13.06
C ALA A 191 19.27 -19.95 12.91
N ARG A 192 18.88 -20.52 11.76
CA ARG A 192 18.95 -21.96 11.48
C ARG A 192 19.62 -22.21 10.13
N HIS A 193 20.41 -23.28 10.07
CA HIS A 193 20.98 -23.77 8.82
C HIS A 193 19.86 -24.24 7.88
N GLY A 194 20.01 -23.99 6.58
CA GLY A 194 18.96 -24.25 5.58
C GLY A 194 17.87 -23.17 5.50
N GLY A 195 17.79 -22.26 6.48
CA GLY A 195 16.89 -21.10 6.45
C GLY A 195 15.43 -21.45 6.17
N ALA A 196 14.86 -20.87 5.10
CA ALA A 196 13.46 -21.08 4.74
C ALA A 196 13.15 -22.55 4.41
N ASP A 197 14.11 -23.25 3.77
CA ASP A 197 13.96 -24.67 3.44
C ASP A 197 13.81 -25.53 4.70
N TYR A 198 14.59 -25.22 5.74
CA TYR A 198 14.52 -25.92 7.01
C TYR A 198 13.18 -25.72 7.70
N ILE A 199 12.69 -24.48 7.77
CA ILE A 199 11.42 -24.18 8.43
C ILE A 199 10.25 -24.86 7.71
N PHE A 200 10.23 -24.83 6.38
CA PHE A 200 9.19 -25.49 5.59
C PHE A 200 9.22 -27.01 5.75
N ALA A 201 10.43 -27.61 5.67
CA ALA A 201 10.60 -29.05 5.88
C ALA A 201 10.24 -29.47 7.32
N LEU A 202 10.57 -28.65 8.32
CA LEU A 202 10.20 -28.88 9.72
C LEU A 202 8.67 -28.89 9.88
N LEU A 203 7.98 -27.87 9.39
CA LEU A 203 6.52 -27.75 9.56
C LEU A 203 5.74 -28.83 8.82
N THR A 204 6.21 -29.28 7.66
CA THR A 204 5.53 -30.29 6.83
C THR A 204 6.05 -31.72 7.06
N GLY A 205 7.13 -31.89 7.82
CA GLY A 205 7.85 -33.16 7.97
C GLY A 205 7.40 -34.05 9.15
N TYR A 206 6.36 -33.66 9.89
CA TYR A 206 5.82 -34.46 10.98
C TYR A 206 5.31 -35.83 10.49
N ARG A 207 5.80 -36.91 11.10
CA ARG A 207 5.43 -38.29 10.77
C ARG A 207 5.54 -39.17 12.01
N ASP A 208 4.98 -40.37 11.95
CA ASP A 208 5.13 -41.35 13.03
C ASP A 208 6.60 -41.79 13.18
N PRO A 209 7.05 -42.08 14.41
CA PRO A 209 8.42 -42.52 14.66
C PRO A 209 8.71 -43.84 13.93
N PRO A 210 9.90 -44.00 13.33
CA PRO A 210 10.30 -45.24 12.71
C PRO A 210 10.39 -46.36 13.76
N ALA A 211 10.20 -47.61 13.33
CA ALA A 211 10.25 -48.76 14.22
C ALA A 211 11.58 -48.80 15.01
N GLY A 212 11.48 -48.87 16.34
CA GLY A 212 12.62 -48.91 17.25
C GLY A 212 13.09 -47.56 17.81
N PHE A 213 12.45 -46.44 17.44
CA PHE A 213 12.74 -45.12 18.02
C PHE A 213 11.75 -44.80 19.16
N GLU A 214 12.22 -44.85 20.40
CA GLU A 214 11.42 -44.50 21.58
C GLU A 214 11.47 -42.99 21.83
N ILE A 215 10.29 -42.37 21.90
CA ILE A 215 10.12 -40.94 22.19
C ILE A 215 9.46 -40.81 23.54
N ARG A 216 9.85 -39.78 24.30
CA ARG A 216 9.16 -39.42 25.54
C ARG A 216 7.73 -38.98 25.22
N ASP A 217 6.77 -39.33 26.08
CA ASP A 217 5.34 -39.13 25.83
C ASP A 217 4.95 -37.66 25.51
N ASP A 218 5.74 -36.66 25.94
CA ASP A 218 5.52 -35.23 25.68
C ASP A 218 6.28 -34.66 24.47
N MET A 219 6.89 -35.51 23.63
CA MET A 219 7.63 -35.09 22.43
C MET A 219 7.07 -35.74 21.16
N ASN A 220 7.24 -35.06 20.04
CA ASN A 220 6.81 -35.50 18.73
C ASN A 220 8.01 -35.87 17.86
N TYR A 221 7.82 -36.81 16.93
CA TYR A 221 8.86 -37.17 15.97
C TYR A 221 8.89 -36.18 14.80
N ASN A 222 10.06 -35.64 14.51
CA ASN A 222 10.30 -34.90 13.28
C ASN A 222 11.73 -35.15 12.78
N PRO A 223 11.91 -35.75 11.60
CA PRO A 223 13.22 -36.14 11.09
C PRO A 223 14.15 -34.96 10.78
N TYR A 224 13.61 -33.77 10.55
CA TYR A 224 14.41 -32.58 10.24
C TYR A 224 14.92 -31.90 11.52
N PHE A 225 14.28 -32.14 12.66
CA PHE A 225 14.73 -31.57 13.93
C PHE A 225 16.00 -32.30 14.43
N PRO A 226 17.05 -31.60 14.87
CA PRO A 226 18.23 -32.24 15.45
C PRO A 226 17.86 -33.10 16.66
N GLY A 227 18.23 -34.38 16.66
CA GLY A 227 17.81 -35.36 17.67
C GLY A 227 16.45 -36.02 17.41
N ASN A 228 15.76 -35.67 16.32
CA ASN A 228 14.47 -36.18 15.85
C ASN A 228 13.26 -36.07 16.80
N ALA A 229 13.45 -35.60 18.02
CA ALA A 229 12.40 -35.44 19.03
C ALA A 229 12.20 -33.94 19.32
N ILE A 230 11.01 -33.43 18.99
CA ILE A 230 10.65 -32.02 19.12
C ILE A 230 9.46 -31.86 20.08
N ALA A 231 9.53 -30.91 21.01
CA ALA A 231 8.43 -30.61 21.94
C ALA A 231 7.24 -29.87 21.28
N MET A 232 7.39 -29.45 20.02
CA MET A 232 6.35 -28.76 19.25
C MET A 232 5.40 -29.79 18.62
N ALA A 233 4.10 -29.63 18.82
CA ALA A 233 3.08 -30.42 18.16
C ALA A 233 2.96 -30.09 16.66
N ARG A 234 2.33 -30.98 15.88
CA ARG A 234 1.93 -30.65 14.51
C ARG A 234 0.80 -29.63 14.56
N VAL A 235 1.07 -28.41 14.11
CA VAL A 235 0.10 -27.29 14.16
C VAL A 235 -0.54 -26.96 12.81
N LEU A 236 -0.04 -27.51 11.70
CA LEU A 236 -0.60 -27.29 10.36
C LEU A 236 -1.43 -28.50 9.90
N PHE A 237 -2.70 -28.23 9.61
CA PHE A 237 -3.68 -29.16 9.06
C PHE A 237 -4.42 -28.51 7.89
N ASP A 238 -4.94 -29.34 6.99
CA ASP A 238 -5.66 -28.86 5.82
C ASP A 238 -6.98 -28.18 6.25
N GLY A 239 -7.21 -26.97 5.74
CA GLY A 239 -8.41 -26.18 6.02
C GLY A 239 -8.42 -25.46 7.37
N LEU A 240 -7.28 -25.29 8.04
CA LEU A 240 -7.19 -24.62 9.34
C LEU A 240 -7.44 -23.10 9.28
N VAL A 241 -6.98 -22.44 8.22
CA VAL A 241 -7.07 -20.98 8.02
C VAL A 241 -7.76 -20.72 6.69
N GLU A 242 -8.73 -19.81 6.68
CA GLU A 242 -9.38 -19.31 5.46
C GLU A 242 -8.73 -18.00 5.03
N TYR A 243 -8.14 -17.95 3.83
CA TYR A 243 -7.43 -16.76 3.36
C TYR A 243 -8.39 -15.69 2.83
N ASP A 244 -8.06 -14.42 3.08
CA ASP A 244 -8.84 -13.25 2.61
C ASP A 244 -8.83 -13.04 1.07
N ASP A 245 -8.14 -13.91 0.32
CA ASP A 245 -7.94 -13.78 -1.13
C ASP A 245 -9.15 -14.33 -1.90
N GLU A 246 -9.70 -13.58 -2.87
CA GLU A 246 -10.76 -14.04 -3.79
C GLU A 246 -10.32 -15.32 -4.55
N PRO A 247 -10.82 -16.53 -4.22
CA PRO A 247 -10.38 -17.77 -4.86
C PRO A 247 -10.71 -17.82 -6.36
N GLU A 248 -11.68 -17.03 -6.82
CA GLU A 248 -12.04 -16.91 -8.22
C GLU A 248 -11.08 -16.03 -9.03
N HIS A 249 -10.21 -15.23 -8.40
CA HIS A 249 -9.43 -14.23 -9.12
C HIS A 249 -8.40 -14.87 -10.07
N ASP A 250 -7.76 -15.97 -9.69
CA ASP A 250 -6.80 -16.68 -10.52
C ASP A 250 -7.48 -17.46 -11.66
N GLU A 251 -8.59 -18.14 -11.37
CA GLU A 251 -9.40 -18.80 -12.38
C GLU A 251 -10.01 -17.79 -13.36
N ARG A 252 -10.43 -16.61 -12.89
CA ARG A 252 -10.89 -15.48 -13.71
C ARG A 252 -9.78 -14.95 -14.60
N LYS A 253 -8.53 -14.81 -14.11
CA LYS A 253 -7.38 -14.40 -14.94
C LYS A 253 -7.06 -15.43 -16.03
N LYS A 254 -7.07 -16.71 -15.69
CA LYS A 254 -6.85 -17.82 -16.64
C LYS A 254 -7.94 -17.88 -17.71
N ALA A 255 -9.20 -17.74 -17.31
CA ALA A 255 -10.33 -17.67 -18.23
C ALA A 255 -10.26 -16.41 -19.11
N GLY A 256 -9.89 -15.26 -18.53
CA GLY A 256 -9.68 -14.00 -19.24
C GLY A 256 -8.60 -14.09 -20.30
N LEU A 257 -7.45 -14.70 -19.98
CA LEU A 257 -6.36 -14.90 -20.94
C LEU A 257 -6.79 -15.80 -22.12
N LYS A 258 -7.49 -16.90 -21.84
CA LYS A 258 -8.07 -17.77 -22.88
C LYS A 258 -9.04 -16.99 -23.78
N ALA A 259 -9.89 -16.16 -23.20
CA ALA A 259 -10.83 -15.33 -23.96
C ALA A 259 -10.10 -14.34 -24.86
N VAL A 260 -9.06 -13.65 -24.38
CA VAL A 260 -8.26 -12.70 -25.18
C VAL A 260 -7.61 -13.38 -26.38
N ILE A 261 -7.04 -14.58 -26.19
CA ILE A 261 -6.44 -15.36 -27.30
C ILE A 261 -7.51 -15.75 -28.32
N ILE A 262 -8.67 -16.24 -27.89
CA ILE A 262 -9.75 -16.65 -28.79
C ILE A 262 -10.31 -15.45 -29.55
N PHE A 263 -10.61 -14.33 -28.86
CA PHE A 263 -11.19 -13.14 -29.48
C PHE A 263 -10.22 -12.45 -30.43
N SER A 264 -8.93 -12.41 -30.13
CA SER A 264 -7.92 -11.86 -31.04
C SER A 264 -7.81 -12.68 -32.32
N ALA A 265 -7.78 -14.01 -32.21
CA ALA A 265 -7.80 -14.91 -33.37
C ALA A 265 -9.08 -14.74 -34.21
N LEU A 266 -10.25 -14.72 -33.57
CA LEU A 266 -11.53 -14.50 -34.26
C LEU A 266 -11.61 -13.13 -34.93
N THR A 267 -11.05 -12.09 -34.31
CA THR A 267 -11.01 -10.75 -34.89
C THR A 267 -10.11 -10.71 -36.13
N ALA A 268 -8.94 -11.35 -36.07
CA ALA A 268 -8.05 -11.44 -37.23
C ALA A 268 -8.73 -12.18 -38.40
N VAL A 269 -9.38 -13.31 -38.14
CA VAL A 269 -10.15 -14.06 -39.15
C VAL A 269 -11.31 -13.22 -39.70
N SER A 270 -12.06 -12.53 -38.85
CA SER A 270 -13.15 -11.65 -39.26
C SER A 270 -12.67 -10.51 -40.16
N LEU A 271 -11.55 -9.87 -39.82
CA LEU A 271 -10.94 -8.82 -40.64
C LEU A 271 -10.46 -9.37 -41.99
N TYR A 272 -9.87 -10.56 -42.01
CA TYR A 272 -9.49 -11.23 -43.25
C TYR A 272 -10.70 -11.50 -44.15
N VAL A 273 -11.76 -12.13 -43.61
CA VAL A 273 -12.99 -12.43 -44.35
C VAL A 273 -13.67 -11.15 -44.84
N LYS A 274 -13.74 -10.11 -44.00
CA LYS A 274 -14.25 -8.79 -44.40
C LYS A 274 -13.45 -8.25 -45.59
N ARG A 275 -12.12 -8.24 -45.52
CA ARG A 275 -11.28 -7.70 -46.59
C ARG A 275 -11.41 -8.52 -47.87
N PHE A 276 -11.50 -9.84 -47.76
CA PHE A 276 -11.71 -10.75 -48.87
C PHE A 276 -13.06 -10.50 -49.57
N LYS A 277 -14.16 -10.46 -48.82
CA LYS A 277 -15.51 -10.22 -49.39
C LYS A 277 -15.68 -8.82 -49.98
N TRP A 278 -15.10 -7.81 -49.35
CA TRP A 278 -15.18 -6.43 -49.83
C TRP A 278 -14.17 -6.11 -50.94
N SER A 279 -13.27 -7.02 -51.28
CA SER A 279 -12.25 -6.80 -52.32
C SER A 279 -12.89 -6.46 -53.67
N VAL A 280 -13.93 -7.20 -54.08
CA VAL A 280 -14.63 -7.04 -55.36
C VAL A 280 -15.31 -5.67 -55.48
N ILE A 281 -15.94 -5.20 -54.40
CA ILE A 281 -16.58 -3.87 -54.39
C ILE A 281 -15.52 -2.77 -54.42
N LYS A 282 -14.45 -2.94 -53.62
CA LYS A 282 -13.39 -1.94 -53.51
C LYS A 282 -12.50 -1.84 -54.76
N SER A 283 -12.38 -2.90 -55.56
CA SER A 283 -11.61 -2.92 -56.80
C SER A 283 -12.43 -2.59 -58.06
N ARG A 284 -13.76 -2.45 -57.92
CA ARG A 284 -14.64 -2.12 -59.05
C ARG A 284 -14.31 -0.74 -59.62
N LYS A 285 -13.89 -0.70 -60.88
CA LYS A 285 -13.79 0.53 -61.67
C LYS A 285 -15.09 0.71 -62.46
N ILE A 286 -15.74 1.87 -62.31
CA ILE A 286 -16.95 2.21 -63.06
C ILE A 286 -16.52 3.15 -64.19
N PRO A 287 -16.67 2.77 -65.45
CA PRO A 287 -16.43 3.68 -66.56
C PRO A 287 -17.49 4.80 -66.57
N PRO A 288 -17.16 6.02 -67.02
CA PRO A 288 -18.14 7.09 -67.17
C PRO A 288 -19.20 6.69 -68.20
N MET A 289 -20.48 6.78 -67.82
CA MET A 289 -21.62 6.57 -68.72
C MET A 289 -21.76 7.75 -69.69
N SER A 290 -21.96 7.48 -70.99
CA SER A 290 -22.40 8.47 -71.96
C SER A 290 -23.86 8.87 -71.72
N SER A 291 -24.18 10.14 -71.97
CA SER A 291 -25.42 10.82 -71.57
C SER A 291 -26.70 10.42 -72.31
N GLU A 292 -26.71 9.31 -73.06
CA GLU A 292 -27.80 8.99 -74.01
C GLU A 292 -28.76 7.86 -73.56
N SER A 293 -28.68 7.35 -72.33
CA SER A 293 -29.45 6.16 -71.90
C SER A 293 -30.31 6.32 -70.65
N TRP A 294 -30.88 7.52 -70.39
CA TRP A 294 -31.92 7.66 -69.37
C TRP A 294 -33.33 7.46 -69.95
N PRO A 295 -34.14 6.52 -69.45
CA PRO A 295 -35.58 6.53 -69.74
C PRO A 295 -36.25 7.73 -69.05
N PRO A 296 -37.31 8.32 -69.64
CA PRO A 296 -37.96 9.51 -69.10
C PRO A 296 -38.59 9.25 -67.71
N PRO A 297 -38.64 10.26 -66.83
CA PRO A 297 -39.13 10.10 -65.46
C PRO A 297 -40.62 9.76 -65.47
N LEU A 298 -40.98 8.67 -64.79
CA LEU A 298 -42.37 8.27 -64.59
C LEU A 298 -43.09 9.33 -63.73
N LYS A 299 -44.24 9.78 -64.23
CA LYS A 299 -45.14 10.71 -63.56
C LYS A 299 -45.63 10.12 -62.23
N TYR A 300 -45.52 10.89 -61.16
CA TYR A 300 -46.11 10.56 -59.86
C TYR A 300 -47.63 10.44 -60.00
N GLY A 301 -48.15 9.23 -59.83
CA GLY A 301 -49.57 8.92 -59.85
C GLY A 301 -49.91 7.92 -58.74
N SER A 302 -50.85 8.33 -57.89
CA SER A 302 -51.73 7.53 -57.04
C SER A 302 -51.09 6.51 -56.09
N VAL A 303 -51.12 6.92 -54.82
CA VAL A 303 -51.20 6.11 -53.59
C VAL A 303 -51.95 4.79 -53.77
N SER A 304 -51.29 3.69 -53.39
CA SER A 304 -51.93 2.50 -52.82
C SER A 304 -51.41 2.33 -51.39
N PRO A 305 -52.27 2.08 -50.38
CA PRO A 305 -51.88 2.13 -48.98
C PRO A 305 -50.96 0.95 -48.62
N ARG A 306 -49.81 1.25 -48.01
CA ARG A 306 -49.03 0.24 -47.28
C ARG A 306 -49.82 -0.21 -46.04
N PRO A 307 -49.76 -1.49 -45.66
CA PRO A 307 -50.45 -1.99 -44.47
C PRO A 307 -49.86 -1.38 -43.17
N PRO A 308 -50.64 -1.27 -42.09
CA PRO A 308 -50.34 -0.37 -40.98
C PRO A 308 -49.26 -0.95 -40.04
N HIS A 309 -48.17 -0.22 -39.85
CA HIS A 309 -47.17 -0.40 -38.78
C HIS A 309 -47.74 -0.03 -37.39
N GLY A 310 -48.91 -0.57 -37.01
CA GLY A 310 -49.69 -0.10 -35.85
C GLY A 310 -49.51 -0.85 -34.52
N SER A 311 -48.99 -2.08 -34.50
CA SER A 311 -48.99 -2.90 -33.26
C SER A 311 -47.84 -2.61 -32.28
N LEU A 312 -46.69 -2.12 -32.76
CA LEU A 312 -45.58 -1.69 -31.89
C LEU A 312 -45.92 -0.41 -31.11
N TYR A 313 -46.54 0.56 -31.79
CA TYR A 313 -46.94 1.81 -31.15
C TYR A 313 -48.01 1.55 -30.08
N ARG A 314 -49.05 0.76 -30.39
CA ARG A 314 -50.14 0.45 -29.43
C ARG A 314 -49.67 -0.22 -28.14
N ARG A 315 -48.72 -1.17 -28.22
CA ARG A 315 -48.16 -1.81 -27.03
C ARG A 315 -47.33 -0.85 -26.19
N ARG A 316 -46.52 -0.01 -26.83
CA ARG A 316 -45.70 0.99 -26.14
C ARG A 316 -46.57 2.00 -25.39
N ASP A 317 -47.66 2.45 -26.02
CA ASP A 317 -48.59 3.41 -25.43
C ASP A 317 -49.41 2.77 -24.29
N TRP A 318 -49.78 1.49 -24.40
CA TRP A 318 -50.43 0.74 -23.31
C TRP A 318 -49.53 0.56 -22.08
N VAL A 319 -48.25 0.20 -22.29
CA VAL A 319 -47.27 0.08 -21.18
C VAL A 319 -47.10 1.42 -20.47
N ALA A 320 -47.02 2.52 -21.22
CA ALA A 320 -46.92 3.86 -20.64
C ALA A 320 -48.17 4.23 -19.81
N LYS A 321 -49.37 3.85 -20.27
CA LYS A 321 -50.62 4.06 -19.55
C LYS A 321 -50.67 3.25 -18.24
N CYS A 322 -50.24 2.00 -18.25
CA CYS A 322 -50.18 1.17 -17.04
C CYS A 322 -49.19 1.73 -16.01
N LEU A 323 -47.99 2.14 -16.46
CA LEU A 323 -46.98 2.74 -15.57
C LEU A 323 -47.45 4.08 -14.97
N GLY A 324 -48.21 4.88 -15.72
CA GLY A 324 -48.78 6.14 -15.23
C GLY A 324 -49.90 5.97 -14.21
N GLN A 325 -50.52 4.78 -14.12
CA GLN A 325 -51.61 4.46 -13.19
C GLN A 325 -51.11 3.78 -11.89
N MET A 326 -49.80 3.57 -11.73
CA MET A 326 -49.21 2.93 -10.54
C MET A 326 -49.04 3.92 -9.38
N THR A 327 -49.45 3.52 -8.18
CA THR A 327 -49.21 4.21 -6.91
C THR A 327 -48.05 3.54 -6.15
N ASP A 328 -47.42 4.24 -5.19
CA ASP A 328 -46.25 3.69 -4.48
C ASP A 328 -46.55 2.38 -3.71
N SER A 329 -47.82 2.12 -3.35
CA SER A 329 -48.26 0.91 -2.67
C SER A 329 -48.44 -0.31 -3.56
N ASN A 330 -48.77 -0.15 -4.85
CA ASN A 330 -49.08 -1.26 -5.77
C ASN A 330 -48.02 -1.46 -6.87
N ARG A 331 -46.98 -0.63 -6.91
CA ARG A 331 -45.97 -0.62 -7.96
C ARG A 331 -45.27 -1.96 -8.15
N ALA A 332 -44.94 -2.68 -7.08
CA ALA A 332 -44.22 -3.95 -7.17
C ALA A 332 -45.06 -5.05 -7.82
N GLU A 333 -46.33 -5.17 -7.41
CA GLU A 333 -47.26 -6.18 -7.93
C GLU A 333 -47.71 -5.86 -9.36
N ALA A 334 -48.07 -4.59 -9.63
CA ALA A 334 -48.47 -4.14 -10.95
C ALA A 334 -47.35 -4.29 -12.00
N GLN A 335 -46.10 -4.04 -11.60
CA GLN A 335 -44.94 -4.22 -12.48
C GLN A 335 -44.62 -5.69 -12.75
N ALA A 336 -44.87 -6.58 -11.78
CA ALA A 336 -44.72 -8.02 -11.97
C ALA A 336 -45.78 -8.57 -12.94
N GLU A 337 -47.05 -8.20 -12.76
CA GLU A 337 -48.14 -8.60 -13.66
C GLU A 337 -47.93 -8.07 -15.09
N LEU A 338 -47.52 -6.81 -15.23
CA LEU A 338 -47.21 -6.20 -16.54
C LEU A 338 -46.15 -7.00 -17.31
N ARG A 339 -45.08 -7.42 -16.61
CA ARG A 339 -44.01 -8.23 -17.22
C ARG A 339 -44.51 -9.62 -17.61
N GLN A 340 -45.37 -10.21 -16.79
CA GLN A 340 -45.92 -11.54 -17.04
C GLN A 340 -46.85 -11.55 -18.27
N VAL A 341 -47.74 -10.57 -18.42
CA VAL A 341 -48.65 -10.46 -19.58
C VAL A 341 -47.88 -10.32 -20.90
N ILE A 342 -46.79 -9.56 -20.90
CA ILE A 342 -45.92 -9.40 -22.08
C ILE A 342 -45.16 -10.70 -22.37
N ALA A 343 -44.67 -11.38 -21.34
CA ALA A 343 -43.96 -12.65 -21.48
C ALA A 343 -44.89 -13.74 -22.05
N ASP A 344 -46.12 -13.87 -21.54
CA ASP A 344 -47.09 -14.86 -22.01
C ASP A 344 -47.50 -14.58 -23.47
N SER A 345 -47.68 -13.31 -23.84
CA SER A 345 -47.98 -12.92 -25.22
C SER A 345 -46.82 -13.18 -26.19
N PHE A 346 -45.58 -13.15 -25.69
CA PHE A 346 -44.39 -13.51 -26.46
C PHE A 346 -44.29 -15.03 -26.65
N VAL A 347 -44.49 -15.81 -25.58
CA VAL A 347 -44.48 -17.28 -25.62
C VAL A 347 -45.58 -17.81 -26.55
N ASN A 348 -46.78 -17.23 -26.49
CA ASN A 348 -47.92 -17.62 -27.34
C ASN A 348 -47.83 -17.07 -28.78
N LYS A 349 -46.77 -16.32 -29.12
CA LYS A 349 -46.56 -15.66 -30.42
C LYS A 349 -47.70 -14.72 -30.85
N THR A 350 -48.59 -14.34 -29.93
CA THR A 350 -49.72 -13.43 -30.15
C THR A 350 -49.35 -11.96 -29.94
N LEU A 351 -48.09 -11.66 -29.61
CA LEU A 351 -47.57 -10.32 -29.34
C LEU A 351 -47.99 -9.25 -30.36
N TRP A 352 -48.13 -9.64 -31.63
CA TRP A 352 -48.45 -8.77 -32.76
C TRP A 352 -49.94 -8.72 -33.13
N THR A 353 -50.74 -9.60 -32.53
CA THR A 353 -52.18 -9.78 -32.81
C THR A 353 -53.07 -9.45 -31.61
N THR A 354 -52.52 -9.35 -30.40
CA THR A 354 -53.24 -8.98 -29.18
C THR A 354 -53.70 -7.52 -29.25
N ASP A 355 -54.98 -7.25 -28.92
CA ASP A 355 -55.49 -5.91 -28.74
C ASP A 355 -55.09 -5.35 -27.37
N TRP A 356 -53.93 -4.68 -27.34
CA TRP A 356 -53.37 -4.10 -26.12
C TRP A 356 -54.24 -3.01 -25.50
N ALA A 357 -55.20 -2.42 -26.22
CA ALA A 357 -56.06 -1.37 -25.65
C ALA A 357 -57.08 -1.90 -24.62
N GLY A 358 -57.44 -3.19 -24.71
CA GLY A 358 -58.44 -3.83 -23.85
C GLY A 358 -57.87 -4.61 -22.66
N VAL A 359 -56.55 -4.74 -22.55
CA VAL A 359 -55.90 -5.52 -21.47
C VAL A 359 -55.76 -4.65 -20.21
N GLN A 360 -56.30 -5.08 -19.08
CA GLN A 360 -56.16 -4.41 -17.78
C GLN A 360 -55.42 -5.30 -16.77
N LEU A 361 -54.60 -4.70 -15.91
CA LEU A 361 -53.89 -5.41 -14.83
C LEU A 361 -54.84 -5.59 -13.64
N LYS A 362 -54.79 -6.75 -12.99
CA LYS A 362 -55.70 -7.10 -11.90
C LYS A 362 -55.42 -6.28 -10.65
N SER A 363 -54.18 -5.82 -10.50
CA SER A 363 -53.71 -4.96 -9.39
C SER A 363 -54.32 -3.55 -9.35
N HIS A 364 -55.19 -3.17 -10.30
CA HIS A 364 -55.86 -1.86 -10.32
C HIS A 364 -57.31 -1.88 -9.82
N ASP A 365 -57.93 -3.06 -9.65
CA ASP A 365 -59.26 -3.17 -9.07
C ASP A 365 -59.14 -3.42 -7.56
N GLY A 366 -59.46 -2.38 -6.78
CA GLY A 366 -59.51 -2.47 -5.32
C GLY A 366 -60.57 -3.46 -4.86
N ALA A 367 -60.16 -4.70 -4.59
CA ALA A 367 -60.94 -5.70 -3.86
C ALA A 367 -60.04 -6.45 -2.88
N THR A 368 -60.30 -6.26 -1.59
CA THR A 368 -59.68 -6.93 -0.45
C THR A 368 -60.02 -8.42 -0.41
N VAL A 369 -59.04 -9.33 -0.33
CA VAL A 369 -59.23 -10.66 0.27
C VAL A 369 -57.97 -11.14 1.02
N SER A 370 -58.21 -11.63 2.23
CA SER A 370 -57.27 -12.07 3.25
C SER A 370 -56.79 -13.53 3.12
N ASN A 371 -55.57 -13.77 3.64
CA ASN A 371 -55.11 -14.93 4.44
C ASN A 371 -55.34 -16.39 3.95
N LYS A 372 -54.24 -17.18 3.85
CA LYS A 372 -53.89 -18.23 4.87
C LYS A 372 -52.60 -19.04 4.55
N LYS A 373 -51.67 -18.99 5.51
CA LYS A 373 -50.96 -20.10 6.21
C LYS A 373 -50.42 -21.32 5.44
N THR A 374 -49.10 -21.54 5.60
CA THR A 374 -48.46 -22.68 6.33
C THR A 374 -46.96 -22.34 6.54
N LYS A 375 -46.38 -22.07 7.72
CA LYS A 375 -46.16 -22.75 9.02
C LYS A 375 -45.17 -23.95 9.04
N LYS A 376 -44.17 -23.78 9.94
CA LYS A 376 -43.20 -24.71 10.59
C LYS A 376 -41.92 -25.04 9.79
N ALA A 377 -40.72 -25.06 10.38
CA ALA A 377 -40.36 -25.26 11.78
C ALA A 377 -39.14 -24.42 12.23
N THR A 378 -39.23 -23.97 13.47
CA THR A 378 -38.17 -23.47 14.36
C THR A 378 -37.58 -24.65 15.15
N ILE A 379 -36.43 -24.42 15.82
CA ILE A 379 -35.90 -25.02 17.09
C ILE A 379 -34.52 -25.70 16.88
N PHE A 380 -33.41 -25.51 17.64
CA PHE A 380 -32.96 -24.83 18.89
C PHE A 380 -31.50 -24.30 18.64
N LYS A 381 -31.05 -23.08 19.00
CA LYS A 381 -30.44 -22.61 20.29
C LYS A 381 -29.39 -23.58 20.88
N THR A 382 -28.15 -23.18 21.18
CA THR A 382 -27.73 -22.32 22.32
C THR A 382 -26.23 -21.95 22.32
N ALA A 383 -25.91 -20.74 22.81
CA ALA A 383 -24.75 -20.28 23.63
C ALA A 383 -24.51 -18.80 23.29
N GLY A 384 -24.27 -17.82 24.15
CA GLY A 384 -24.10 -17.62 25.59
C GLY A 384 -23.73 -16.12 25.70
N GLU A 385 -24.38 -15.37 26.59
CA GLU A 385 -24.28 -13.91 26.67
C GLU A 385 -22.93 -13.42 27.20
N SER A 386 -22.38 -12.37 26.57
CA SER A 386 -21.66 -11.29 27.27
C SER A 386 -22.36 -9.99 26.89
N ALA A 387 -23.10 -9.43 27.84
CA ALA A 387 -23.92 -8.24 27.65
C ALA A 387 -23.03 -6.99 27.52
N LEU A 388 -23.01 -6.38 26.34
CA LEU A 388 -22.56 -5.00 26.15
C LEU A 388 -23.60 -4.03 26.74
N ASP A 389 -23.12 -2.94 27.34
CA ASP A 389 -23.94 -1.85 27.88
C ASP A 389 -24.96 -1.36 26.82
N PRO A 390 -26.26 -1.18 27.16
CA PRO A 390 -27.28 -0.64 26.26
C PRO A 390 -26.88 0.66 25.54
N GLN A 391 -25.97 1.46 26.11
CA GLN A 391 -25.43 2.66 25.46
C GLN A 391 -24.47 2.36 24.30
N ASP A 392 -23.68 1.29 24.41
CA ASP A 392 -22.71 0.85 23.41
C ASP A 392 -23.38 0.16 22.23
N LEU A 393 -24.43 -0.63 22.47
CA LEU A 393 -25.24 -1.21 21.39
C LEU A 393 -25.96 -0.12 20.57
N ALA A 394 -26.43 0.93 21.24
CA ALA A 394 -27.01 2.09 20.58
C ALA A 394 -25.95 2.90 19.82
N ALA A 395 -24.72 3.01 20.32
CA ALA A 395 -23.61 3.65 19.64
C ALA A 395 -23.18 2.86 18.37
N LEU A 396 -23.13 1.53 18.46
CA LEU A 396 -22.80 0.65 17.35
C LEU A 396 -23.86 0.72 16.24
N ASN A 397 -25.14 0.66 16.62
CA ASN A 397 -26.26 0.80 15.68
C ASN A 397 -26.32 2.20 15.04
N ARG A 398 -25.92 3.26 15.77
CA ARG A 398 -25.76 4.62 15.21
C ARG A 398 -24.56 4.75 14.27
N ARG A 399 -23.51 3.94 14.46
CA ARG A 399 -22.32 3.89 13.59
C ARG A 399 -22.62 3.11 12.30
N ALA A 400 -23.32 1.98 12.39
CA ALA A 400 -23.82 1.23 11.24
C ALA A 400 -24.79 2.05 10.37
N ALA A 401 -25.73 2.77 11.00
CA ALA A 401 -26.68 3.65 10.30
C ALA A 401 -26.04 4.92 9.68
N ARG A 402 -24.80 5.26 10.06
CA ARG A 402 -24.01 6.34 9.45
C ARG A 402 -23.28 5.82 8.22
N PHE A 403 -22.67 4.64 8.33
CA PHE A 403 -21.96 3.98 7.24
C PHE A 403 -22.87 3.66 6.05
N GLN A 404 -24.09 3.18 6.32
CA GLN A 404 -25.10 2.97 5.27
C GLN A 404 -25.58 4.27 4.61
N ARG A 405 -25.71 5.37 5.38
CA ARG A 405 -26.09 6.68 4.85
C ARG A 405 -25.02 7.27 3.94
N GLU A 406 -23.75 7.15 4.30
CA GLU A 406 -22.64 7.58 3.43
C GLU A 406 -22.59 6.77 2.14
N HIS A 407 -22.77 5.45 2.22
CA HIS A 407 -22.77 4.57 1.05
C HIS A 407 -23.96 4.84 0.10
N ASP A 408 -25.11 5.24 0.64
CA ASP A 408 -26.27 5.65 -0.14
C ASP A 408 -26.09 7.05 -0.78
N ILE A 409 -25.39 7.97 -0.11
CA ILE A 409 -25.01 9.28 -0.66
C ILE A 409 -23.99 9.14 -1.79
N GLU A 410 -23.02 8.23 -1.69
CA GLU A 410 -22.07 7.93 -2.77
C GLU A 410 -22.76 7.29 -3.98
N ARG A 411 -23.73 6.37 -3.74
CA ARG A 411 -24.58 5.83 -4.82
C ARG A 411 -25.37 6.93 -5.54
N GLN A 412 -25.90 7.91 -4.81
CA GLN A 412 -26.62 9.04 -5.40
C GLN A 412 -25.71 10.02 -6.16
N LYS A 413 -24.46 10.21 -5.70
CA LYS A 413 -23.43 11.01 -6.42
C LYS A 413 -23.02 10.35 -7.74
N ASN A 414 -22.80 9.04 -7.75
CA ASN A 414 -22.42 8.31 -8.97
C ASN A 414 -23.55 8.25 -10.00
N ALA A 415 -24.82 8.25 -9.57
CA ALA A 415 -25.97 8.31 -10.47
C ALA A 415 -26.16 9.69 -11.14
N ARG A 416 -25.62 10.78 -10.57
CA ARG A 416 -25.76 12.15 -11.11
C ARG A 416 -24.66 12.58 -12.09
N ASN A 417 -23.56 11.82 -12.18
CA ASN A 417 -22.41 12.16 -13.04
C ASN A 417 -22.43 11.52 -14.45
N MET A 418 -23.51 10.83 -14.85
CA MET A 418 -23.72 10.36 -16.22
C MET A 418 -24.68 11.26 -17.02
N GLY A 419 -24.44 12.57 -16.99
CA GLY A 419 -25.22 13.53 -17.76
C GLY A 419 -24.44 14.80 -18.02
N ASP A 420 -24.03 14.94 -19.29
CA ASP A 420 -23.69 16.19 -19.98
C ASP A 420 -22.18 16.53 -20.15
N HIS A 421 -21.76 16.40 -21.40
CA HIS A 421 -20.47 16.83 -21.95
C HIS A 421 -20.71 18.14 -22.70
N ARG A 422 -20.06 19.24 -22.30
CA ARG A 422 -19.60 20.31 -23.21
C ARG A 422 -18.65 21.31 -22.52
N SER A 423 -17.47 21.44 -23.10
CA SER A 423 -16.53 22.56 -22.93
C SER A 423 -17.06 23.82 -23.66
N PRO A 424 -16.72 25.06 -23.25
CA PRO A 424 -15.50 25.72 -23.79
C PRO A 424 -14.79 26.71 -22.83
N TYR A 425 -13.47 26.86 -23.00
CA TYR A 425 -12.67 28.03 -22.56
C TYR A 425 -13.05 29.30 -23.37
N PRO A 426 -12.90 30.56 -22.87
CA PRO A 426 -11.58 31.23 -22.79
C PRO A 426 -11.37 32.32 -21.69
N GLY A 427 -10.12 32.77 -21.49
CA GLY A 427 -9.82 34.20 -21.24
C GLY A 427 -9.16 34.61 -19.91
N TYR A 428 -7.96 35.21 -20.02
CA TYR A 428 -7.16 35.88 -18.97
C TYR A 428 -7.78 37.21 -18.47
N GLY A 429 -7.54 37.57 -17.19
CA GLY A 429 -7.74 38.93 -16.66
C GLY A 429 -7.48 39.05 -15.14
N ASN A 430 -6.52 39.89 -14.75
CA ASN A 430 -5.96 40.05 -13.40
C ASN A 430 -6.89 40.74 -12.36
N PRO A 431 -6.53 40.74 -11.06
CA PRO A 431 -7.41 41.03 -9.92
C PRO A 431 -7.35 42.49 -9.48
N HIS A 432 -8.44 42.99 -8.90
CA HIS A 432 -8.42 44.23 -8.14
C HIS A 432 -9.27 44.14 -6.86
N LEU A 433 -8.60 44.51 -5.76
CA LEU A 433 -9.08 45.33 -4.64
C LEU A 433 -10.24 44.80 -3.79
N PHE A 434 -9.94 44.51 -2.53
CA PHE A 434 -10.75 45.12 -1.46
C PHE A 434 -9.84 45.65 -0.35
N LYS A 435 -9.94 46.96 -0.17
CA LYS A 435 -9.33 47.80 0.86
C LYS A 435 -10.38 48.02 1.96
N GLU A 436 -9.90 48.14 3.19
CA GLU A 436 -10.59 48.35 4.47
C GLU A 436 -11.73 49.38 4.45
N HIS A 437 -12.68 49.26 5.40
CA HIS A 437 -12.99 50.33 6.39
C HIS A 437 -13.82 49.84 7.60
N LEU A 438 -13.51 50.42 8.76
CA LEU A 438 -14.15 50.29 10.08
C LEU A 438 -15.43 51.15 10.22
N GLY A 439 -16.37 50.72 11.08
CA GLY A 439 -16.98 51.60 12.12
C GLY A 439 -18.48 51.95 12.11
N THR A 440 -19.31 51.12 12.81
CA THR A 440 -20.47 51.46 13.71
C THR A 440 -21.73 52.22 13.16
N PRO A 441 -22.86 52.35 13.91
CA PRO A 441 -23.98 51.39 13.99
C PRO A 441 -25.37 52.00 13.65
N ASP A 442 -26.41 51.15 13.67
CA ASP A 442 -27.87 51.40 13.60
C ASP A 442 -28.53 51.76 12.26
N THR A 443 -29.45 50.89 11.80
CA THR A 443 -30.89 51.18 11.63
C THR A 443 -31.64 49.94 11.10
N ASP A 444 -32.78 49.64 11.72
CA ASP A 444 -33.78 48.66 11.28
C ASP A 444 -34.36 48.98 9.89
N GLU A 445 -34.49 47.99 9.00
CA GLU A 445 -35.58 47.80 8.02
C GLU A 445 -35.34 46.54 7.14
N PRO A 446 -36.39 45.94 6.54
CA PRO A 446 -36.52 44.49 6.35
C PRO A 446 -36.03 43.94 4.99
N GLU A 447 -35.96 42.61 4.93
CA GLU A 447 -35.57 41.76 3.80
C GLU A 447 -36.04 42.24 2.42
N SER A 448 -35.10 42.39 1.47
CA SER A 448 -35.40 42.19 0.05
C SER A 448 -34.19 41.72 -0.77
N ASN A 449 -34.29 40.48 -1.25
CA ASN A 449 -33.84 39.98 -2.54
C ASN A 449 -32.42 40.33 -3.03
N HIS A 450 -31.45 39.46 -2.71
CA HIS A 450 -30.38 39.07 -3.64
C HIS A 450 -30.49 37.58 -3.97
N ALA A 451 -31.55 37.23 -4.70
CA ALA A 451 -31.66 35.95 -5.37
C ALA A 451 -30.83 35.96 -6.65
N CYS A 452 -29.52 35.66 -6.55
CA CYS A 452 -28.74 35.17 -7.68
C CYS A 452 -27.41 34.51 -7.26
N PHE A 453 -27.44 33.53 -6.35
CA PHE A 453 -26.45 32.44 -6.23
C PHE A 453 -27.08 31.31 -5.41
N LEU A 454 -28.11 30.66 -5.96
CA LEU A 454 -28.82 29.56 -5.29
C LEU A 454 -28.02 28.26 -5.36
N ASN A 455 -27.77 27.69 -4.17
CA ASN A 455 -27.25 26.35 -3.84
C ASN A 455 -25.74 26.19 -3.55
N VAL A 456 -25.11 27.15 -2.86
CA VAL A 456 -23.99 26.83 -1.97
C VAL A 456 -24.51 26.90 -0.54
N PRO A 457 -24.55 25.79 0.23
CA PRO A 457 -24.82 25.86 1.66
C PRO A 457 -23.88 26.89 2.29
N ASN A 458 -24.41 27.86 3.02
CA ASN A 458 -23.59 28.82 3.75
C ASN A 458 -22.93 28.08 4.93
N TRP A 459 -21.75 27.50 4.68
CA TRP A 459 -20.97 26.75 5.67
C TRP A 459 -20.50 27.64 6.83
N ASP A 460 -20.46 28.96 6.66
CA ASP A 460 -20.07 29.90 7.72
C ASP A 460 -21.09 29.91 8.87
N ARG A 461 -22.35 29.50 8.62
CA ARG A 461 -23.36 29.33 9.67
C ARG A 461 -23.06 28.15 10.62
N PHE A 462 -22.20 27.22 10.21
CA PHE A 462 -21.79 26.05 11.01
C PHE A 462 -20.37 26.20 11.59
N THR A 463 -19.73 27.36 11.43
CA THR A 463 -18.43 27.62 12.07
C THR A 463 -18.63 27.75 13.58
N ILE A 464 -18.04 26.81 14.32
CA ILE A 464 -18.08 26.80 15.78
C ILE A 464 -17.28 28.01 16.29
N VAL A 465 -17.91 28.89 17.07
CA VAL A 465 -17.25 29.97 17.80
C VAL A 465 -17.19 29.58 19.27
N GLY A 466 -15.99 29.60 19.85
CA GLY A 466 -15.80 29.21 21.24
C GLY A 466 -16.40 30.19 22.24
N THR A 467 -16.84 29.71 23.41
CA THR A 467 -17.39 30.55 24.49
C THR A 467 -16.55 30.55 25.76
N SER A 468 -15.49 29.73 25.82
CA SER A 468 -14.62 29.58 27.00
C SER A 468 -13.89 30.89 27.35
N GLN A 469 -13.95 31.31 28.61
CA GLN A 469 -13.22 32.48 29.13
C GLN A 469 -11.91 32.10 29.83
N GLU A 470 -11.53 30.82 29.84
CA GLU A 470 -10.28 30.37 30.46
C GLU A 470 -9.09 30.77 29.61
N ILE A 471 -8.08 31.38 30.24
CA ILE A 471 -6.88 31.86 29.51
C ILE A 471 -5.94 30.69 29.22
N PHE A 472 -5.72 29.81 30.20
CA PHE A 472 -4.90 28.62 30.07
C PHE A 472 -5.77 27.39 30.19
N LYS A 473 -5.54 26.44 29.29
CA LYS A 473 -6.26 25.17 29.28
C LYS A 473 -5.35 24.13 28.63
N ASP A 474 -5.52 22.89 29.05
CA ASP A 474 -4.72 21.80 28.51
C ASP A 474 -5.10 21.47 27.06
N TYR A 475 -4.12 20.96 26.33
CA TYR A 475 -4.32 20.50 24.96
C TYR A 475 -5.24 19.27 24.95
N LEU A 476 -6.41 19.41 24.32
CA LEU A 476 -7.40 18.35 24.24
C LEU A 476 -7.17 17.49 23.00
N ARG A 477 -7.20 16.16 23.09
CA ARG A 477 -7.29 15.31 21.90
C ARG A 477 -8.76 15.15 21.53
N LEU A 478 -9.22 15.86 20.50
CA LEU A 478 -10.62 15.84 20.06
C LEU A 478 -10.98 14.47 19.46
N THR A 479 -11.64 13.61 20.26
CA THR A 479 -12.22 12.32 19.84
C THR A 479 -13.73 12.39 19.60
N SER A 480 -14.34 13.54 19.89
CA SER A 480 -15.76 13.84 19.71
C SER A 480 -15.93 15.22 19.07
N GLU A 481 -17.17 15.56 18.68
CA GLU A 481 -17.48 16.86 18.10
C GLU A 481 -17.08 17.99 19.07
N PRO A 482 -16.28 18.98 18.61
CA PRO A 482 -15.78 20.03 19.46
C PRO A 482 -16.92 20.85 20.10
N LYS A 483 -16.97 20.85 21.43
CA LYS A 483 -17.95 21.62 22.19
C LYS A 483 -17.55 23.11 22.25
N PRO A 484 -18.46 24.06 21.94
CA PRO A 484 -18.16 25.50 21.99
C PRO A 484 -17.62 25.97 23.35
N GLU A 485 -18.08 25.36 24.45
CA GLU A 485 -17.69 25.73 25.82
C GLU A 485 -16.23 25.39 26.12
N GLN A 486 -15.64 24.48 25.36
CA GLN A 486 -14.26 24.05 25.54
C GLN A 486 -13.28 24.85 24.67
N ILE A 487 -13.75 25.80 23.85
CA ILE A 487 -12.95 26.54 22.88
C ILE A 487 -12.94 28.02 23.27
N ARG A 488 -11.76 28.67 23.20
CA ARG A 488 -11.63 30.10 23.53
C ARG A 488 -12.01 30.97 22.33
N PRO A 489 -12.82 32.03 22.50
CA PRO A 489 -13.10 32.99 21.44
C PRO A 489 -11.87 33.83 21.12
N TYR A 490 -11.88 34.47 19.94
CA TYR A 490 -10.77 35.26 19.41
C TYR A 490 -10.15 36.28 20.38
N PRO A 491 -10.91 37.09 21.15
CA PRO A 491 -10.32 38.04 22.10
C PRO A 491 -9.53 37.36 23.23
N VAL A 492 -9.99 36.19 23.70
CA VAL A 492 -9.31 35.42 24.74
C VAL A 492 -8.06 34.74 24.20
N LEU A 493 -8.06 34.31 22.93
CA LEU A 493 -6.86 33.79 22.25
C LEU A 493 -5.75 34.84 22.18
N GLN A 494 -6.09 36.10 21.89
CA GLN A 494 -5.13 37.21 21.88
C GLN A 494 -4.51 37.42 23.27
N GLN A 495 -5.35 37.49 24.31
CA GLN A 495 -4.88 37.62 25.70
C GLN A 495 -4.00 36.43 26.12
N THR A 496 -4.36 35.22 25.70
CA THR A 496 -3.57 34.01 25.96
C THR A 496 -2.16 34.14 25.42
N LEU A 497 -2.00 34.57 24.16
CA LEU A 497 -0.68 34.71 23.54
C LEU A 497 0.21 35.70 24.31
N ASP A 498 -0.35 36.84 24.73
CA ASP A 498 0.40 37.84 25.49
C ASP A 498 0.85 37.32 26.86
N GLN A 499 0.00 36.56 27.55
CA GLN A 499 0.40 35.94 28.81
C GLN A 499 1.42 34.80 28.61
N LEU A 500 1.33 34.03 27.53
CA LEU A 500 2.35 33.02 27.19
C LEU A 500 3.71 33.67 26.91
N LYS A 501 3.75 34.77 26.16
CA LYS A 501 4.99 35.55 25.94
C LYS A 501 5.57 36.09 27.25
N LYS A 502 4.73 36.52 28.19
CA LYS A 502 5.17 36.96 29.52
C LYS A 502 5.79 35.80 30.30
N ARG A 503 5.12 34.65 30.37
CA ARG A 503 5.62 33.47 31.09
C ARG A 503 6.86 32.84 30.47
N TRP A 504 7.05 32.95 29.16
CA TRP A 504 8.31 32.58 28.51
C TRP A 504 9.48 33.44 29.01
N ARG A 505 9.28 34.77 29.13
CA ARG A 505 10.30 35.68 29.70
C ARG A 505 10.60 35.38 31.17
N GLU A 506 9.61 34.88 31.91
CA GLU A 506 9.75 34.42 33.30
C GLU A 506 10.43 33.04 33.41
N LYS A 507 10.87 32.44 32.29
CA LYS A 507 11.56 31.13 32.21
C LYS A 507 10.75 29.97 32.82
N VAL A 508 9.43 29.98 32.60
CA VAL A 508 8.55 28.85 32.94
C VAL A 508 8.91 27.61 32.09
N SER A 509 8.67 26.41 32.62
CA SER A 509 8.96 25.13 31.95
C SER A 509 8.43 25.09 30.51
N TYR A 510 9.30 24.73 29.56
CA TYR A 510 8.95 24.59 28.15
C TYR A 510 7.84 23.57 27.91
N SER A 511 7.81 22.45 28.64
CA SER A 511 6.76 21.43 28.50
C SER A 511 5.35 22.02 28.70
N TRP A 512 5.20 22.86 29.72
CA TRP A 512 3.95 23.56 29.98
C TRP A 512 3.63 24.58 28.88
N ILE A 513 4.61 25.40 28.48
CA ILE A 513 4.45 26.39 27.40
C ILE A 513 4.04 25.71 26.08
N CYS A 514 4.68 24.61 25.72
CA CYS A 514 4.38 23.80 24.53
C CYS A 514 2.95 23.25 24.57
N SER A 515 2.51 22.70 25.70
CA SER A 515 1.10 22.26 25.90
C SER A 515 0.11 23.41 25.66
N GLN A 516 0.40 24.60 26.22
CA GLN A 516 -0.47 25.77 26.04
C GLN A 516 -0.50 26.29 24.60
N PHE A 517 0.64 26.29 23.90
CA PHE A 517 0.68 26.65 22.47
C PHE A 517 -0.02 25.62 21.59
N LYS A 518 0.03 24.32 21.92
CA LYS A 518 -0.76 23.27 21.23
C LYS A 518 -2.26 23.53 21.39
N SER A 519 -2.69 23.80 22.61
CA SER A 519 -4.07 24.19 22.93
C SER A 519 -4.51 25.45 22.17
N LEU A 520 -3.66 26.48 22.10
CA LEU A 520 -3.92 27.72 21.37
C LEU A 520 -4.08 27.49 19.85
N ARG A 521 -3.17 26.71 19.26
CA ARG A 521 -3.21 26.34 17.84
C ARG A 521 -4.42 25.48 17.48
N GLN A 522 -4.84 24.59 18.38
CA GLN A 522 -6.05 23.79 18.22
C GLN A 522 -7.29 24.68 18.11
N ASP A 523 -7.45 25.66 19.00
CA ASP A 523 -8.60 26.55 18.99
C ASP A 523 -8.71 27.38 17.70
N LEU A 524 -7.56 27.82 17.18
CA LEU A 524 -7.50 28.52 15.89
C LEU A 524 -7.90 27.62 14.73
N THR A 525 -7.49 26.35 14.78
CA THR A 525 -7.81 25.36 13.75
C THR A 525 -9.30 25.00 13.76
N VAL A 526 -9.87 24.72 14.94
CA VAL A 526 -11.29 24.34 15.08
C VAL A 526 -12.21 25.48 14.65
N GLN A 527 -11.87 26.72 15.00
CA GLN A 527 -12.65 27.91 14.61
C GLN A 527 -12.33 28.37 13.17
N ARG A 528 -11.45 27.67 12.46
CA ARG A 528 -11.02 27.97 11.09
C ARG A 528 -10.48 29.40 10.91
N ILE A 529 -9.87 29.96 11.96
CA ILE A 529 -9.30 31.31 11.96
C ILE A 529 -7.94 31.25 11.27
N LYS A 530 -7.81 31.94 10.13
CA LYS A 530 -6.56 32.02 9.35
C LYS A 530 -6.27 33.49 9.02
N ASN A 531 -5.65 34.18 9.96
CA ASN A 531 -5.30 35.59 9.86
C ASN A 531 -3.85 35.84 10.30
N GLU A 532 -3.41 37.09 10.29
CA GLU A 532 -2.06 37.50 10.71
C GLU A 532 -1.74 37.09 12.15
N PHE A 533 -2.74 37.11 13.05
CA PHE A 533 -2.59 36.61 14.41
C PHE A 533 -2.24 35.12 14.44
N THR A 534 -2.91 34.32 13.61
CA THR A 534 -2.63 32.88 13.48
C THR A 534 -1.19 32.66 13.05
N VAL A 535 -0.72 33.38 12.02
CA VAL A 535 0.68 33.33 11.58
C VAL A 535 1.62 33.66 12.75
N THR A 536 1.36 34.76 13.46
CA THR A 536 2.17 35.18 14.61
C THR A 536 2.27 34.10 15.71
N VAL A 537 1.16 33.41 16.02
CA VAL A 537 1.15 32.31 17.00
C VAL A 537 2.07 31.18 16.57
N TYR A 538 1.98 30.74 15.31
CA TYR A 538 2.80 29.67 14.79
C TYR A 538 4.28 30.07 14.67
N GLU A 539 4.58 31.31 14.28
CA GLU A 539 5.96 31.81 14.22
C GLU A 539 6.62 31.86 15.60
N ILE A 540 5.91 32.37 16.61
CA ILE A 540 6.43 32.44 17.99
C ILE A 540 6.68 31.03 18.53
N HIS A 541 5.72 30.11 18.36
CA HIS A 541 5.87 28.75 18.84
C HIS A 541 7.02 28.01 18.14
N ALA A 542 7.18 28.22 16.82
CA ALA A 542 8.28 27.64 16.07
C ALA A 542 9.66 28.17 16.52
N ARG A 543 9.78 29.46 16.84
CA ARG A 543 11.03 30.03 17.41
C ARG A 543 11.34 29.43 18.77
N MET A 544 10.35 29.31 19.66
CA MET A 544 10.52 28.68 20.97
C MET A 544 10.95 27.21 20.85
N ALA A 545 10.36 26.46 19.92
CA ALA A 545 10.74 25.08 19.66
C ALA A 545 12.20 24.96 19.17
N LEU A 546 12.63 25.88 18.28
CA LEU A 546 14.03 25.94 17.84
C LEU A 546 14.99 26.29 18.98
N GLU A 547 14.63 27.23 19.86
CA GLU A 547 15.44 27.63 21.02
C GLU A 547 15.71 26.45 21.97
N VAL A 548 14.74 25.53 22.12
CA VAL A 548 14.85 24.36 22.99
C VAL A 548 15.38 23.11 22.26
N GLY A 549 15.43 23.13 20.93
CA GLY A 549 15.84 21.99 20.10
C GLY A 549 14.73 20.95 19.87
N ASP A 550 13.46 21.32 20.05
CA ASP A 550 12.31 20.46 19.78
C ASP A 550 11.94 20.47 18.29
N MET A 551 12.67 19.66 17.53
CA MET A 551 12.51 19.56 16.07
C MET A 551 11.14 19.02 15.65
N VAL A 552 10.47 18.23 16.50
CA VAL A 552 9.17 17.64 16.17
C VAL A 552 8.08 18.72 16.15
N GLU A 553 8.04 19.58 17.17
CA GLU A 553 7.09 20.69 17.22
C GLU A 553 7.40 21.77 16.19
N TYR A 554 8.69 22.04 15.95
CA TYR A 554 9.09 22.94 14.88
C TYR A 554 8.55 22.48 13.52
N ASN A 555 8.70 21.18 13.19
CA ASN A 555 8.21 20.62 11.93
C ASN A 555 6.69 20.76 11.76
N GLN A 556 5.92 20.53 12.83
CA GLN A 556 4.47 20.74 12.80
C GLN A 556 4.11 22.20 12.56
N CYS A 557 4.81 23.14 13.20
CA CYS A 557 4.55 24.56 13.02
C CYS A 557 4.96 25.03 11.61
N GLN A 558 6.09 24.56 11.11
CA GLN A 558 6.60 24.85 9.77
C GLN A 558 5.61 24.40 8.69
N ALA A 559 5.03 23.20 8.81
CA ALA A 559 4.06 22.69 7.85
C ALA A 559 2.80 23.57 7.77
N MET A 560 2.31 24.08 8.90
CA MET A 560 1.17 25.00 8.91
C MET A 560 1.53 26.39 8.39
N LEU A 561 2.68 26.95 8.80
CA LEU A 561 3.15 28.26 8.31
C LEU A 561 3.26 28.28 6.80
N ARG A 562 3.73 27.18 6.19
CA ARG A 562 3.74 27.05 4.74
C ARG A 562 2.35 27.22 4.12
N ASN A 563 1.34 26.55 4.66
CA ASN A 563 -0.03 26.69 4.17
C ASN A 563 -0.57 28.11 4.35
N LEU A 564 -0.25 28.76 5.47
CA LEU A 564 -0.68 30.14 5.75
C LEU A 564 -0.01 31.16 4.81
N TYR A 565 1.27 31.00 4.50
CA TYR A 565 1.97 31.84 3.53
C TYR A 565 1.52 31.60 2.09
N GLU A 566 1.17 30.35 1.72
CA GLU A 566 0.58 30.04 0.41
C GLU A 566 -0.80 30.71 0.22
N LEU A 567 -1.52 31.02 1.31
CA LEU A 567 -2.75 31.82 1.29
C LEU A 567 -2.51 33.33 1.13
N GLY A 568 -1.26 33.78 1.09
CA GLY A 568 -0.90 35.19 0.93
C GLY A 568 -1.05 36.03 2.20
N ILE A 569 -1.14 35.40 3.37
CA ILE A 569 -1.21 36.12 4.66
C ILE A 569 0.18 36.67 4.99
N PRO A 570 0.32 37.95 5.37
CA PRO A 570 1.61 38.56 5.68
C PRO A 570 2.28 37.91 6.89
N GLY A 571 3.61 37.81 6.87
CA GLY A 571 4.44 37.26 7.95
C GLY A 571 5.92 37.20 7.58
N LYS A 572 6.74 36.53 8.40
CA LYS A 572 8.20 36.40 8.24
C LYS A 572 8.60 35.24 7.31
N VAL A 573 8.12 35.27 6.07
CA VAL A 573 8.29 34.19 5.08
C VAL A 573 9.75 33.83 4.83
N GLU A 574 10.62 34.83 4.68
CA GLU A 574 12.04 34.63 4.36
C GLU A 574 12.79 33.91 5.48
N GLU A 575 12.57 34.31 6.73
CA GLU A 575 13.16 33.72 7.93
C GLU A 575 12.81 32.22 8.04
N PHE A 576 11.51 31.90 7.95
CA PHE A 576 11.05 30.50 8.06
C PHE A 576 11.42 29.64 6.85
N THR A 577 11.57 30.24 5.67
CA THR A 577 12.12 29.56 4.50
C THR A 577 13.59 29.20 4.73
N ALA A 578 14.38 30.11 5.29
CA ALA A 578 15.79 29.85 5.63
C ALA A 578 15.93 28.72 6.66
N TYR A 579 15.14 28.74 7.74
CA TYR A 579 15.14 27.66 8.73
C TYR A 579 14.77 26.30 8.12
N ARG A 580 13.80 26.26 7.21
CA ARG A 580 13.43 25.03 6.49
C ARG A 580 14.59 24.51 5.65
N ILE A 581 15.26 25.38 4.88
CA ILE A 581 16.41 24.96 4.04
C ILE A 581 17.51 24.37 4.92
N LEU A 582 17.85 25.02 6.03
CA LEU A 582 18.85 24.51 6.99
C LEU A 582 18.46 23.14 7.55
N MET A 583 17.19 22.95 7.90
CA MET A 583 16.68 21.66 8.35
C MET A 583 16.75 20.58 7.25
N LEU A 584 16.40 20.91 6.01
CA LEU A 584 16.47 19.96 4.89
C LEU A 584 17.92 19.53 4.61
N LEU A 585 18.87 20.45 4.76
CA LEU A 585 20.30 20.15 4.69
C LEU A 585 20.75 19.24 5.84
N HIS A 586 20.34 19.54 7.07
CA HIS A 586 20.65 18.72 8.25
C HIS A 586 20.08 17.29 8.12
N GLY A 587 18.80 17.17 7.73
CA GLY A 587 18.12 15.89 7.54
C GLY A 587 18.52 15.13 6.26
N ARG A 588 19.45 15.67 5.46
CA ARG A 588 19.90 15.12 4.16
C ARG A 588 18.74 14.76 3.22
N ASN A 589 17.61 15.45 3.34
CA ASN A 589 16.43 15.16 2.52
C ASN A 589 16.59 15.82 1.15
N ARG A 590 17.30 15.13 0.26
CA ARG A 590 17.59 15.61 -1.10
C ARG A 590 16.34 15.87 -1.93
N SER A 591 15.25 15.14 -1.68
CA SER A 591 14.01 15.26 -2.47
C SER A 591 13.28 16.60 -2.27
N GLU A 592 13.07 16.98 -1.01
CA GLU A 592 12.47 18.27 -0.63
C GLU A 592 13.42 19.44 -0.89
N LEU A 593 14.74 19.23 -0.76
CA LEU A 593 15.72 20.25 -1.14
C LEU A 593 15.69 20.55 -2.65
N ASN A 594 15.52 19.51 -3.47
CA ASN A 594 15.39 19.65 -4.92
C ASN A 594 14.12 20.42 -5.32
N LEU A 595 13.04 20.30 -4.55
CA LEU A 595 11.84 21.13 -4.75
C LEU A 595 12.15 22.63 -4.59
N GLU A 596 12.86 23.01 -3.53
CA GLU A 596 13.25 24.41 -3.30
C GLU A 596 14.22 24.91 -4.38
N ARG A 597 15.14 24.06 -4.84
CA ARG A 597 16.03 24.37 -5.99
C ARG A 597 15.25 24.63 -7.28
N ILE A 598 14.19 23.87 -7.57
CA ILE A 598 13.35 24.11 -8.75
C ILE A 598 12.59 25.43 -8.62
N ARG A 599 12.04 25.74 -7.44
CA ARG A 599 11.39 27.04 -7.19
C ARG A 599 12.35 28.20 -7.44
N ALA A 600 13.58 28.10 -6.92
CA ALA A 600 14.62 29.08 -7.17
C ALA A 600 14.97 29.19 -8.66
N LEU A 601 15.17 28.06 -9.36
CA LEU A 601 15.45 28.04 -10.80
C LEU A 601 14.32 28.66 -11.64
N MET A 602 13.06 28.45 -11.27
CA MET A 602 11.92 29.08 -11.95
C MET A 602 11.93 30.61 -11.81
N VAL A 603 12.42 31.14 -10.69
CA VAL A 603 12.58 32.59 -10.49
C VAL A 603 13.81 33.09 -11.27
N MET A 604 14.94 32.39 -11.16
CA MET A 604 16.17 32.73 -11.88
C MET A 604 15.97 32.77 -13.40
N THR A 605 15.26 31.78 -13.96
CA THR A 605 14.97 31.71 -15.41
C THR A 605 14.00 32.79 -15.90
N LYS A 606 13.21 33.40 -15.01
CA LYS A 606 12.40 34.59 -15.32
C LYS A 606 13.20 35.88 -15.21
N ALA A 607 14.18 35.93 -14.31
CA ALA A 607 14.98 37.12 -14.04
C ALA A 607 16.14 37.31 -15.05
N TYR A 608 16.77 36.22 -15.48
CA TYR A 608 17.94 36.26 -16.37
C TYR A 608 17.61 35.71 -17.75
N LYS A 609 18.29 36.23 -18.79
CA LYS A 609 18.22 35.68 -20.16
C LYS A 609 19.12 34.45 -20.31
N THR A 610 20.30 34.48 -19.70
CA THR A 610 21.32 33.42 -19.73
C THR A 610 22.03 33.34 -18.40
N ILE A 611 22.35 32.13 -17.93
CA ILE A 611 23.03 31.91 -16.65
C ILE A 611 24.14 30.86 -16.84
N SER A 612 25.33 31.07 -16.27
CA SER A 612 26.39 30.06 -16.31
C SER A 612 26.09 28.88 -15.37
N LEU A 613 26.51 27.67 -15.75
CA LEU A 613 26.34 26.49 -14.93
C LEU A 613 27.09 26.59 -13.59
N SER A 614 28.24 27.28 -13.58
CA SER A 614 29.00 27.59 -12.35
C SER A 614 28.24 28.48 -11.37
N PHE A 615 27.50 29.47 -11.89
CA PHE A 615 26.65 30.30 -11.06
C PHE A 615 25.50 29.49 -10.45
N ILE A 616 24.84 28.65 -11.25
CA ILE A 616 23.77 27.76 -10.77
C ILE A 616 24.30 26.80 -9.69
N GLN A 617 25.48 26.22 -9.89
CA GLN A 617 26.11 25.32 -8.93
C GLN A 617 26.35 26.01 -7.59
N ASN A 618 26.95 27.20 -7.61
CA ASN A 618 27.30 27.94 -6.40
C ASN A 618 26.04 28.44 -5.65
N GLU A 619 25.11 29.08 -6.36
CA GLU A 619 23.92 29.68 -5.75
C GLU A 619 22.93 28.64 -5.22
N LEU A 620 22.80 27.48 -5.88
CA LEU A 620 21.90 26.40 -5.45
C LEU A 620 22.59 25.30 -4.64
N ALA A 621 23.85 25.55 -4.25
CA ALA A 621 24.69 24.68 -3.43
C ALA A 621 24.72 23.23 -3.95
N PHE A 622 25.03 23.04 -5.23
CA PHE A 622 25.30 21.71 -5.79
C PHE A 622 26.73 21.28 -5.50
N ASP A 623 26.90 20.00 -5.16
CA ASP A 623 28.19 19.43 -4.75
C ASP A 623 29.23 19.49 -5.89
N THR A 624 28.79 19.33 -7.15
CA THR A 624 29.64 19.43 -8.34
C THR A 624 28.90 20.04 -9.53
N LEU A 625 29.64 20.58 -10.50
CA LEU A 625 29.09 21.05 -11.80
C LEU A 625 28.36 19.93 -12.55
N ALA A 626 28.86 18.69 -12.47
CA ALA A 626 28.25 17.54 -13.13
C ALA A 626 26.86 17.25 -12.56
N VAL A 627 26.71 17.27 -11.23
CA VAL A 627 25.42 17.07 -10.55
C VAL A 627 24.45 18.20 -10.90
N ALA A 628 24.91 19.45 -10.99
CA ALA A 628 24.06 20.57 -11.43
C ALA A 628 23.56 20.39 -12.87
N ARG A 629 24.42 19.90 -13.78
CA ARG A 629 24.05 19.59 -15.16
C ARG A 629 23.05 18.45 -15.25
N GLU A 630 23.30 17.34 -14.57
CA GLU A 630 22.41 16.18 -14.53
C GLU A 630 21.04 16.57 -13.97
N PHE A 631 21.03 17.38 -12.90
CA PHE A 631 19.80 17.91 -12.34
C PHE A 631 18.97 18.69 -13.37
N LEU A 632 19.60 19.57 -14.15
CA LEU A 632 18.90 20.32 -15.21
C LEU A 632 18.39 19.38 -16.33
N MET A 633 19.14 18.34 -16.67
CA MET A 633 18.74 17.36 -17.70
C MET A 633 17.55 16.51 -17.24
N ASP A 634 17.57 16.01 -16.01
CA ASP A 634 16.51 15.20 -15.40
C ASP A 634 15.17 15.96 -15.29
N HIS A 635 15.24 17.28 -15.21
CA HIS A 635 14.10 18.19 -15.13
C HIS A 635 13.78 18.84 -16.48
N ARG A 636 14.30 18.30 -17.59
CA ARG A 636 14.05 18.75 -18.97
C ARG A 636 14.37 20.23 -19.20
N ALA A 637 15.28 20.78 -18.40
CA ALA A 637 15.64 22.19 -18.39
C ALA A 637 17.05 22.45 -18.96
N GLY A 638 17.73 21.42 -19.46
CA GLY A 638 19.12 21.45 -19.92
C GLY A 638 19.37 22.14 -21.28
N PHE A 639 18.82 23.32 -21.52
CA PHE A 639 19.01 24.05 -22.78
C PHE A 639 20.29 24.90 -22.74
N PHE A 640 21.42 24.32 -23.12
CA PHE A 640 22.69 25.03 -23.15
C PHE A 640 22.94 25.69 -24.51
N GLN A 641 23.42 26.93 -24.53
CA GLN A 641 23.82 27.61 -25.78
C GLN A 641 25.06 26.96 -26.40
N ASN A 642 25.93 26.41 -25.56
CA ASN A 642 27.16 25.72 -25.91
C ASN A 642 27.14 24.28 -25.35
N PRO A 643 26.34 23.36 -25.91
CA PRO A 643 26.18 22.01 -25.36
C PRO A 643 27.47 21.18 -25.37
N ASN A 644 28.38 21.48 -26.31
CA ASN A 644 29.64 20.76 -26.51
C ASN A 644 30.83 21.34 -25.72
N SER A 645 30.65 22.46 -25.00
CA SER A 645 31.71 23.03 -24.16
C SER A 645 31.89 22.22 -22.87
N PRO A 646 33.05 22.30 -22.19
CA PRO A 646 33.21 21.74 -20.84
C PRO A 646 32.19 22.35 -19.86
N ASP A 647 31.82 21.61 -18.82
CA ASP A 647 30.78 22.01 -17.85
C ASP A 647 31.08 23.36 -17.16
N MET A 648 32.36 23.75 -17.03
CA MET A 648 32.74 25.07 -16.50
C MET A 648 32.29 26.25 -17.37
N GLU A 649 32.21 26.05 -18.68
CA GLU A 649 31.89 27.10 -19.65
C GLU A 649 30.43 27.05 -20.09
N LYS A 650 29.65 26.05 -19.66
CA LYS A 650 28.26 25.88 -20.09
C LYS A 650 27.39 27.04 -19.63
N ILE A 651 26.62 27.57 -20.57
CA ILE A 651 25.66 28.66 -20.36
C ILE A 651 24.25 28.14 -20.67
N LEU A 652 23.38 28.20 -19.66
CA LEU A 652 21.98 27.86 -19.76
C LEU A 652 21.19 29.00 -20.41
N ASP A 653 20.42 28.70 -21.46
CA ASP A 653 19.40 29.58 -22.02
C ASP A 653 18.12 29.49 -21.19
N CYS A 654 17.76 30.59 -20.54
CA CYS A 654 16.67 30.60 -19.57
C CYS A 654 15.28 30.63 -20.23
N LYS A 655 15.19 31.15 -21.46
CA LYS A 655 13.91 31.27 -22.18
C LYS A 655 13.29 29.90 -22.53
N PRO A 656 14.01 28.94 -23.14
CA PRO A 656 13.49 27.60 -23.38
C PRO A 656 13.44 26.75 -22.11
N ALA A 657 14.27 27.02 -21.10
CA ALA A 657 14.30 26.25 -19.84
C ALA A 657 13.10 26.53 -18.91
N GLY A 658 12.51 27.74 -18.96
CA GLY A 658 11.46 28.14 -18.02
C GLY A 658 10.17 27.33 -18.10
N ALA A 659 9.67 27.02 -19.30
CA ALA A 659 8.40 26.29 -19.45
C ALA A 659 8.49 24.82 -19.00
N PRO A 660 9.54 24.06 -19.36
CA PRO A 660 9.74 22.71 -18.84
C PRO A 660 9.93 22.65 -17.32
N LEU A 661 10.63 23.62 -16.72
CA LEU A 661 10.76 23.69 -15.25
C LEU A 661 9.40 23.87 -14.57
N ALA A 662 8.55 24.76 -15.10
CA ALA A 662 7.20 24.95 -14.58
C ALA A 662 6.34 23.69 -14.74
N GLN A 663 6.44 23.00 -15.88
CA GLN A 663 5.72 21.75 -16.12
C GLN A 663 6.18 20.65 -15.15
N VAL A 664 7.48 20.48 -14.94
CA VAL A 664 8.02 19.47 -14.02
C VAL A 664 7.66 19.80 -12.57
N PHE A 665 7.62 21.07 -12.19
CA PHE A 665 7.13 21.51 -10.88
C PHE A 665 5.67 21.08 -10.66
N GLU A 666 4.80 21.30 -11.65
CA GLU A 666 3.39 20.90 -11.60
C GLU A 666 3.20 19.38 -11.60
N GLU A 667 3.94 18.64 -12.45
CA GLU A 667 3.82 17.17 -12.58
C GLU A 667 4.38 16.40 -11.37
N LYS A 668 5.56 16.79 -10.88
CA LYS A 668 6.29 16.01 -9.87
C LYS A 668 6.06 16.52 -8.44
N TYR A 669 5.78 17.81 -8.26
CA TYR A 669 5.88 18.45 -6.95
C TYR A 669 4.62 19.17 -6.46
N ARG A 670 3.70 19.54 -7.36
CA ARG A 670 2.41 20.09 -6.94
C ARG A 670 1.47 18.97 -6.53
N LYS A 671 1.32 18.78 -5.21
CA LYS A 671 0.18 18.00 -4.68
C LYS A 671 -1.10 18.74 -5.05
N VAL A 672 -1.91 18.18 -5.94
CA VAL A 672 -3.26 18.66 -6.21
C VAL A 672 -4.07 18.49 -4.93
N GLN A 673 -4.26 19.59 -4.19
CA GLN A 673 -5.28 19.61 -3.15
C GLN A 673 -6.63 19.50 -3.84
N ILE A 674 -7.34 18.41 -3.59
CA ILE A 674 -8.75 18.28 -3.95
C ILE A 674 -9.47 19.43 -3.23
N LYS A 675 -9.98 20.41 -3.99
CA LYS A 675 -10.84 21.47 -3.44
C LYS A 675 -12.01 20.81 -2.72
N GLY A 676 -12.05 20.94 -1.40
CA GLY A 676 -13.19 20.46 -0.59
C GLY A 676 -12.83 19.79 0.74
N ALA A 677 -11.56 19.54 1.04
CA ALA A 677 -11.17 19.13 2.40
C ALA A 677 -11.00 20.36 3.31
N VAL A 678 -12.11 20.83 3.89
CA VAL A 678 -12.11 21.67 5.10
C VAL A 678 -13.04 21.05 6.12
#